data_AF-A0A9C9YX15-F1
#
_entry.id   AF-A0A9C9YX15-F1
#
_cell.length_a   1.000
_cell.length_b   1.000
_cell.length_c   1.000
_cell.angle_alpha   90.00
_cell.angle_beta   90.00
_cell.angle_gamma   90.00
#
_symmetry.space_group_name_H-M   'P 1'
#
loop_
_entity.id
_entity.type
_entity.pdbx_description
1 polymer ?
#
loop_
_entity_poly.entity_id
_entity_poly.type
_entity_poly.pdbx_seq_one_letter_code
_entity_poly.pdbx_strand_id
1 'polypeptide(L)'
;MWGLNRGFLVAEGITLPRRKAMARKKTVRKKSARVKTQGWNTTDEQEIERRKQRAESESFRIAPVEAGNGVFSDWRVSGDSGVSYRVEIRSLDEPVNSCDCKDFQYNRLGLCKHVEAVANRLRKRGGKQARAGSPFVEIYLDGRDHRVKVAFPATLGKTAKIRQVVSSVFDEAGELRGDPLQSMAALRDRLARETPRVRRQARISGHLEAWLRQRRRAAEQREARRRFERDLKNGRASLDVVKLPLYPYQQEGMMHLAFTGRALLADEMGLGKTVQAIAGAELLDRLHALQKVLVISPASLKTEWREQIHKFSHREAVIIQGLRKKRYQLYRQPAFFYLANYEQILYDKDFINETLKPDLIILDEAQRIKNWQTKTAAAIKQLESPYAFVLTGTPLENRIDEIYSIAQFLDPGIFGPLFRFNRDFHQLDERGVAVGYKNLDQLHDRLRPIMLRRRKEDVEGELPERSINNYFVPMTDEQAFLYEENERTVAQLGAIARKRPLKKEERDLLMLCLSCMRMSCDTGYILDQSYRLAPKLDELERLLEELLENPECKIIVFSEWERMLTLLAERLKKAGIGYAWHTGSVTQKRRREEINRFKQDPACNLFLATDSAATGLNLQVARVVVNLDLPWNPAKLEQRIARAWRKHQKHPVRVINLVSENTLEHRMLEVLRHKTDLADAVVDGVGDIRAMSISTGRGAFMERLDDLLGESKPPRSPVQRVAESLPPEHSDNLERLEQRGDTLLAVVETPDEKLAEDLKQRVQDTYPQDTPPELEMLDRATYDALQRLIKAGVIQFAQPVKGQVAKTQHAEDRAERERRRRQNKIRARVEVAEEKQRMSQLLADGGFIREALAPLSDALNSLLAAVAIQMDQKIADPATISQVGALQAAARLPTETLSVVAVLRHERDSLDETGAIEALEKSRGVLKAVQSALSARQ
;
A
#
# COMPACT_ATOMS: atom_id res chain seq x y z
N MET A 1 2.83 -6.94 31.77
CA MET A 1 4.09 -6.42 32.38
C MET A 1 4.45 -5.04 31.83
N TRP A 2 3.70 -4.01 32.23
CA TRP A 2 4.06 -2.61 32.00
C TRP A 2 3.91 -1.88 33.34
N GLY A 3 5.02 -1.74 34.05
CA GLY A 3 5.18 -0.85 35.20
C GLY A 3 5.89 0.41 34.73
N LEU A 4 5.28 1.54 35.03
CA LEU A 4 5.79 2.89 34.80
C LEU A 4 7.18 3.09 35.40
N ASN A 5 8.05 3.81 34.69
CA ASN A 5 9.10 4.59 35.33
C ASN A 5 9.22 5.96 34.65
N ARG A 6 8.58 6.96 35.27
CA ARG A 6 8.83 8.39 35.07
C ARG A 6 9.72 8.85 36.21
N GLY A 7 10.79 9.55 35.88
CA GLY A 7 11.55 10.39 36.79
C GLY A 7 13.03 10.01 36.83
N PHE A 8 13.87 10.85 36.24
CA PHE A 8 15.11 11.36 36.84
C PHE A 8 15.72 12.40 35.89
N LEU A 9 15.47 13.66 36.21
CA LEU A 9 16.27 14.81 35.80
C LEU A 9 17.00 15.25 37.06
N VAL A 10 18.34 15.31 37.02
CA VAL A 10 19.21 16.40 37.51
C VAL A 10 20.64 15.86 37.68
N ALA A 11 21.58 16.75 37.34
CA ALA A 11 23.02 16.73 37.63
C ALA A 11 23.91 15.87 36.73
N GLU A 12 24.55 16.53 35.76
CA GLU A 12 26.00 16.50 35.69
C GLU A 12 26.49 17.78 34.99
N GLY A 13 27.22 18.60 35.75
CA GLY A 13 27.84 19.83 35.28
C GLY A 13 29.13 19.51 34.54
N ILE A 14 29.23 19.97 33.29
CA ILE A 14 30.50 20.10 32.59
C ILE A 14 30.55 21.47 31.93
N THR A 15 31.44 22.30 32.45
CA THR A 15 31.83 23.63 31.98
C THR A 15 32.64 23.54 30.69
N LEU A 16 32.27 24.31 29.66
CA LEU A 16 33.08 24.54 28.46
C LEU A 16 33.34 26.05 28.26
N PRO A 17 34.52 26.48 27.80
CA PRO A 17 35.00 27.84 27.97
C PRO A 17 34.42 28.82 26.94
N ARG A 18 34.05 30.01 27.42
CA ARG A 18 33.63 31.17 26.61
C ARG A 18 34.80 31.71 25.79
N ARG A 19 34.78 31.50 24.46
CA ARG A 19 35.53 32.33 23.51
C ARG A 19 34.68 33.52 23.06
N LYS A 20 35.14 34.74 23.39
CA LYS A 20 34.61 36.01 22.87
C LYS A 20 34.82 36.06 21.34
N ALA A 21 33.74 36.15 20.57
CA ALA A 21 33.79 36.46 19.14
C ALA A 21 33.10 37.81 18.89
N MET A 22 33.85 38.73 18.29
CA MET A 22 33.46 40.10 17.97
C MET A 22 32.21 40.15 17.09
N ALA A 23 31.26 41.01 17.47
CA ALA A 23 30.06 41.31 16.71
C ALA A 23 30.41 42.12 15.44
N ARG A 24 30.45 41.46 14.28
CA ARG A 24 30.32 42.14 12.98
C ARG A 24 28.84 42.43 12.72
N LYS A 25 28.47 43.71 12.72
CA LYS A 25 27.15 44.21 12.27
C LYS A 25 26.81 43.62 10.89
N LYS A 26 25.91 42.62 10.86
CA LYS A 26 25.25 42.19 9.62
C LYS A 26 24.16 43.19 9.30
N THR A 27 24.34 43.95 8.23
CA THR A 27 23.28 44.71 7.57
C THR A 27 22.14 43.74 7.21
N VAL A 28 21.02 43.87 7.92
CA VAL A 28 19.80 43.09 7.66
C VAL A 28 19.23 43.55 6.32
N ARG A 29 19.45 42.76 5.26
CA ARG A 29 18.65 42.89 4.03
C ARG A 29 17.19 42.59 4.38
N LYS A 30 16.29 43.53 4.11
CA LYS A 30 14.82 43.34 4.19
C LYS A 30 14.47 42.02 3.49
N LYS A 31 13.94 41.04 4.25
CA LYS A 31 13.37 39.81 3.69
C LYS A 31 12.12 40.20 2.90
N SER A 32 12.11 39.97 1.59
CA SER A 32 10.90 40.05 0.79
C SER A 32 9.84 39.10 1.37
N ALA A 33 8.57 39.54 1.36
CA ALA A 33 7.46 38.76 1.87
C ALA A 33 7.35 37.45 1.08
N ARG A 34 7.56 36.31 1.76
CA ARG A 34 7.38 34.98 1.15
C ARG A 34 5.95 34.87 0.64
N VAL A 35 5.76 34.51 -0.64
CA VAL A 35 4.42 34.17 -1.16
C VAL A 35 3.90 32.98 -0.35
N LYS A 36 2.94 33.22 0.55
CA LYS A 36 2.25 32.17 1.31
C LYS A 36 1.11 31.60 0.46
N THR A 37 1.44 30.94 -0.65
CA THR A 37 0.45 30.12 -1.36
C THR A 37 0.39 28.76 -0.67
N GLN A 38 -0.63 28.57 0.16
CA GLN A 38 -1.02 27.24 0.66
C GLN A 38 -1.82 26.53 -0.43
N GLY A 39 -1.56 25.23 -0.64
CA GLY A 39 -2.30 24.39 -1.60
C GLY A 39 -1.65 24.22 -2.98
N TRP A 40 -2.31 23.40 -3.81
CA TRP A 40 -1.91 23.04 -5.18
C TRP A 40 -2.53 23.93 -6.27
N ASN A 41 -3.40 24.88 -5.89
CA ASN A 41 -4.06 25.79 -6.83
C ASN A 41 -3.20 27.03 -7.15
N THR A 42 -1.93 26.81 -7.48
CA THR A 42 -1.01 27.91 -7.81
C THR A 42 -1.15 28.32 -9.27
N THR A 43 -1.21 29.63 -9.54
CA THR A 43 -1.17 30.16 -10.91
C THR A 43 0.25 30.15 -11.47
N ASP A 44 0.37 30.27 -12.80
CA ASP A 44 1.68 30.32 -13.46
C ASP A 44 2.48 31.55 -12.99
N GLU A 45 1.82 32.70 -12.73
CA GLU A 45 2.44 33.91 -12.19
C GLU A 45 3.00 33.69 -10.78
N GLN A 46 2.25 33.01 -9.91
CA GLN A 46 2.70 32.70 -8.54
C GLN A 46 3.91 31.76 -8.55
N GLU A 47 3.93 30.81 -9.48
CA GLU A 47 5.00 29.82 -9.61
C GLU A 47 6.26 30.42 -10.27
N ILE A 48 6.09 31.43 -11.13
CA ILE A 48 7.16 32.32 -11.60
C ILE A 48 7.74 33.13 -10.43
N GLU A 49 6.90 33.77 -9.63
CA GLU A 49 7.34 34.60 -8.51
C GLU A 49 8.11 33.79 -7.46
N ARG A 50 7.66 32.57 -7.17
CA ARG A 50 8.40 31.61 -6.33
C ARG A 50 9.81 31.34 -6.84
N ARG A 51 10.01 31.21 -8.16
CA ARG A 51 11.34 31.01 -8.76
C ARG A 51 12.23 32.23 -8.64
N LYS A 52 11.67 33.43 -8.82
CA LYS A 52 12.36 34.71 -8.60
C LYS A 52 12.82 34.83 -7.13
N GLN A 53 11.95 34.55 -6.18
CA GLN A 53 12.29 34.57 -4.75
C GLN A 53 13.37 33.54 -4.39
N ARG A 54 13.33 32.34 -4.98
CA ARG A 54 14.37 31.32 -4.80
C ARG A 54 15.71 31.76 -5.39
N ALA A 55 15.70 32.42 -6.55
CA ALA A 55 16.90 32.96 -7.17
C ALA A 55 17.58 34.03 -6.29
N GLU A 56 16.81 34.78 -5.50
CA GLU A 56 17.32 35.80 -4.57
C GLU A 56 17.79 35.24 -3.22
N SER A 57 17.11 34.20 -2.73
CA SER A 57 17.32 33.64 -1.39
C SER A 57 18.35 32.52 -1.33
N GLU A 58 18.48 31.71 -2.39
CA GLU A 58 19.48 30.64 -2.49
C GLU A 58 20.85 31.20 -2.94
N SER A 59 21.94 30.55 -2.52
CA SER A 59 23.29 30.94 -2.91
C SER A 59 23.73 30.18 -4.16
N PHE A 60 24.25 30.90 -5.16
CA PHE A 60 24.71 30.32 -6.43
C PHE A 60 26.15 30.74 -6.74
N ARG A 61 26.98 29.79 -7.17
CA ARG A 61 28.25 30.09 -7.84
C ARG A 61 27.96 30.19 -9.34
N ILE A 62 28.30 31.34 -9.93
CA ILE A 62 28.06 31.66 -11.34
C ILE A 62 29.39 32.03 -12.00
N ALA A 63 29.76 31.30 -13.04
CA ALA A 63 30.98 31.48 -13.83
C ALA A 63 30.67 31.43 -15.34
N PRO A 64 31.36 32.19 -16.20
CA PRO A 64 31.20 32.07 -17.64
C PRO A 64 31.70 30.71 -18.13
N VAL A 65 31.07 30.15 -19.17
CA VAL A 65 31.48 28.85 -19.77
C VAL A 65 32.75 29.00 -20.62
N GLU A 66 32.91 30.15 -21.29
CA GLU A 66 34.10 30.49 -22.09
C GLU A 66 34.74 31.79 -21.57
N ALA A 67 36.07 31.87 -21.60
CA ALA A 67 36.81 33.06 -21.18
C ALA A 67 36.69 34.16 -22.26
N GLY A 68 35.98 35.25 -21.97
CA GLY A 68 36.04 36.48 -22.77
C GLY A 68 34.74 37.13 -23.27
N ASN A 69 33.55 36.62 -22.96
CA ASN A 69 32.31 37.14 -23.60
C ASN A 69 31.42 38.01 -22.69
N GLY A 70 30.77 39.00 -23.32
CA GLY A 70 29.88 40.01 -22.71
C GLY A 70 28.59 39.47 -22.10
N VAL A 71 27.66 40.38 -21.77
CA VAL A 71 26.42 40.09 -21.00
C VAL A 71 25.61 38.92 -21.58
N PHE A 72 25.47 38.82 -22.91
CA PHE A 72 24.65 37.82 -23.60
C PHE A 72 25.47 36.58 -23.98
N SER A 73 25.87 35.80 -22.99
CA SER A 73 26.76 34.64 -23.12
C SER A 73 26.24 33.43 -22.33
N ASP A 74 27.02 32.35 -22.35
CA ASP A 74 26.72 31.10 -21.67
C ASP A 74 27.36 31.07 -20.28
N TRP A 75 26.56 30.71 -19.28
CA TRP A 75 26.93 30.73 -17.87
C TRP A 75 26.75 29.36 -17.24
N ARG A 76 27.68 28.99 -16.36
CA ARG A 76 27.56 27.82 -15.49
C ARG A 76 27.08 28.26 -14.11
N VAL A 77 26.01 27.65 -13.64
CA VAL A 77 25.39 27.92 -12.34
C VAL A 77 25.43 26.65 -11.50
N SER A 78 26.04 26.71 -10.32
CA SER A 78 26.03 25.62 -9.36
C SER A 78 25.50 26.10 -8.01
N GLY A 79 24.55 25.35 -7.45
CA GLY A 79 24.05 25.55 -6.09
C GLY A 79 24.84 24.74 -5.05
N ASP A 80 24.32 24.69 -3.82
CA ASP A 80 24.96 23.98 -2.70
C ASP A 80 25.00 22.45 -2.86
N SER A 81 24.18 21.89 -3.76
CA SER A 81 24.12 20.44 -4.03
C SER A 81 25.26 19.92 -4.91
N GLY A 82 26.19 20.78 -5.34
CA GLY A 82 27.33 20.42 -6.20
C GLY A 82 27.01 20.19 -7.68
N VAL A 83 25.73 20.10 -8.07
CA VAL A 83 25.29 19.97 -9.47
C VAL A 83 25.39 21.32 -10.17
N SER A 84 25.97 21.34 -11.36
CA SER A 84 26.10 22.53 -12.20
C SER A 84 25.21 22.46 -13.45
N TYR A 85 24.60 23.59 -13.80
CA TYR A 85 23.70 23.77 -14.93
C TYR A 85 24.25 24.83 -15.89
N ARG A 86 24.10 24.63 -17.20
CA ARG A 86 24.34 25.64 -18.24
C ARG A 86 23.10 26.52 -18.42
N VAL A 87 23.32 27.83 -18.47
CA VAL A 87 22.31 28.86 -18.68
C VAL A 87 22.73 29.73 -19.86
N GLU A 88 21.88 29.84 -20.88
CA GLU A 88 22.10 30.67 -22.06
C GLU A 88 21.30 31.97 -21.93
N ILE A 89 21.99 33.11 -21.88
CA ILE A 89 21.36 34.44 -21.76
C ILE A 89 21.31 35.13 -23.12
N ARG A 90 20.08 35.46 -23.55
CA ARG A 90 19.74 36.16 -24.79
C ARG A 90 19.09 37.52 -24.54
N SER A 91 18.30 37.61 -23.48
CA SER A 91 17.65 38.84 -23.04
C SER A 91 17.67 38.93 -21.52
N LEU A 92 17.74 40.13 -20.98
CA LEU A 92 17.55 40.36 -19.55
C LEU A 92 16.11 40.71 -19.20
N ASP A 93 15.25 40.98 -20.17
CA ASP A 93 13.88 41.47 -19.94
C ASP A 93 12.82 40.52 -20.52
N GLU A 94 13.18 39.75 -21.54
CA GLU A 94 12.28 38.81 -22.22
C GLU A 94 12.52 37.35 -21.78
N PRO A 95 11.48 36.51 -21.74
CA PRO A 95 11.57 35.10 -21.36
C PRO A 95 12.10 34.21 -22.51
N VAL A 96 13.22 34.60 -23.11
CA VAL A 96 13.86 33.91 -24.25
C VAL A 96 15.18 33.21 -23.87
N ASN A 97 15.51 33.23 -22.59
CA ASN A 97 16.68 32.56 -22.04
C ASN A 97 16.45 31.05 -21.91
N SER A 98 17.51 30.28 -21.70
CA SER A 98 17.40 28.83 -21.58
C SER A 98 18.29 28.26 -20.48
N CYS A 99 17.91 27.09 -19.95
CA CYS A 99 18.70 26.37 -18.95
C CYS A 99 18.52 24.85 -19.14
N ASP A 100 19.58 24.07 -18.84
CA ASP A 100 19.57 22.60 -18.90
C ASP A 100 19.03 21.93 -17.63
N CYS A 101 18.57 22.69 -16.64
CA CYS A 101 17.95 22.09 -15.47
C CYS A 101 16.58 21.49 -15.81
N LYS A 102 16.25 20.35 -15.19
CA LYS A 102 14.96 19.66 -15.39
C LYS A 102 13.75 20.56 -15.13
N ASP A 103 13.84 21.49 -14.19
CA ASP A 103 12.76 22.45 -13.95
C ASP A 103 12.46 23.28 -15.21
N PHE A 104 13.48 23.90 -15.82
CA PHE A 104 13.30 24.72 -17.02
C PHE A 104 12.77 23.91 -18.21
N GLN A 105 13.31 22.70 -18.41
CA GLN A 105 12.95 21.85 -19.56
C GLN A 105 11.48 21.43 -19.60
N TYR A 106 10.81 21.36 -18.45
CA TYR A 106 9.47 20.80 -18.38
C TYR A 106 8.44 21.78 -17.84
N ASN A 107 8.83 22.86 -17.13
CA ASN A 107 7.87 23.72 -16.43
C ASN A 107 6.97 24.56 -17.35
N ARG A 108 7.38 24.80 -18.60
CA ARG A 108 6.65 25.62 -19.59
C ARG A 108 6.36 27.06 -19.13
N LEU A 109 7.18 27.61 -18.23
CA LEU A 109 7.10 28.99 -17.74
C LEU A 109 8.08 29.93 -18.46
N GLY A 110 9.03 29.39 -19.24
CA GLY A 110 10.09 30.18 -19.88
C GLY A 110 11.16 30.71 -18.91
N LEU A 111 11.14 30.30 -17.64
CA LEU A 111 12.16 30.66 -16.65
C LEU A 111 12.34 29.58 -15.57
N CYS A 112 13.51 29.62 -14.92
CA CYS A 112 13.80 28.85 -13.72
C CYS A 112 14.62 29.70 -12.75
N LYS A 113 14.78 29.22 -11.51
CA LYS A 113 15.60 29.93 -10.51
C LYS A 113 17.04 30.20 -10.97
N HIS A 114 17.62 29.32 -11.81
CA HIS A 114 18.99 29.49 -12.30
C HIS A 114 19.09 30.60 -13.36
N VAL A 115 18.12 30.66 -14.29
CA VAL A 115 18.01 31.74 -15.29
C VAL A 115 17.89 33.08 -14.58
N GLU A 116 16.98 33.18 -13.60
CA GLU A 116 16.78 34.40 -12.82
C GLU A 116 18.01 34.78 -11.99
N ALA A 117 18.72 33.82 -11.39
CA ALA A 117 19.93 34.08 -10.62
C ALA A 117 21.04 34.70 -11.50
N VAL A 118 21.22 34.19 -12.72
CA VAL A 118 22.18 34.74 -13.69
C VAL A 118 21.72 36.11 -14.18
N ALA A 119 20.46 36.23 -14.62
CA ALA A 119 19.90 37.49 -15.10
C ALA A 119 20.03 38.60 -14.04
N ASN A 120 19.70 38.32 -12.78
CA ASN A 120 19.82 39.27 -11.67
C ASN A 120 21.27 39.69 -11.39
N ARG A 121 22.23 38.77 -11.53
CA ARG A 121 23.66 39.10 -11.40
C ARG A 121 24.14 39.97 -12.56
N LEU A 122 23.66 39.72 -13.77
CA LEU A 122 24.02 40.47 -14.97
C LEU A 122 23.36 41.84 -15.01
N ARG A 123 22.08 41.98 -14.63
CA ARG A 123 21.41 43.28 -14.45
C ARG A 123 22.17 44.20 -13.49
N LYS A 124 22.80 43.65 -12.45
CA LYS A 124 23.65 44.40 -11.50
C LYS A 124 25.03 44.79 -12.05
N ARG A 125 25.54 44.06 -13.06
CA ARG A 125 26.87 44.28 -13.67
C ARG A 125 26.81 45.05 -14.99
N GLY A 126 25.70 44.96 -15.73
CA GLY A 126 25.53 45.51 -17.07
C GLY A 126 24.81 46.85 -17.06
N GLY A 127 25.52 47.93 -17.38
CA GLY A 127 24.95 49.22 -17.77
C GLY A 127 24.30 49.17 -19.17
N LYS A 128 24.36 50.26 -19.95
CA LYS A 128 23.72 50.47 -21.29
C LYS A 128 23.63 49.25 -22.23
N GLN A 129 24.56 48.30 -22.19
CA GLN A 129 24.52 47.02 -22.95
C GLN A 129 23.31 46.13 -22.64
N ALA A 130 22.71 46.22 -21.45
CA ALA A 130 21.53 45.43 -21.09
C ALA A 130 20.31 45.68 -21.99
N ARG A 131 20.18 46.90 -22.55
CA ARG A 131 19.03 47.32 -23.37
C ARG A 131 19.14 46.95 -24.85
N ALA A 132 20.33 46.55 -25.33
CA ALA A 132 20.58 46.32 -26.75
C ALA A 132 20.22 44.90 -27.23
N GLY A 133 19.95 43.97 -26.31
CA GLY A 133 19.72 42.56 -26.62
C GLY A 133 20.96 41.82 -27.13
N SER A 134 20.82 40.53 -27.42
CA SER A 134 21.92 39.72 -27.97
C SER A 134 22.43 40.30 -29.31
N PRO A 135 23.75 40.37 -29.53
CA PRO A 135 24.31 40.80 -30.82
C PRO A 135 24.27 39.69 -31.89
N PHE A 136 23.82 38.48 -31.54
CA PHE A 136 23.75 37.32 -32.43
C PHE A 136 22.33 37.06 -32.91
N VAL A 137 22.19 36.47 -34.11
CA VAL A 137 20.95 35.83 -34.54
C VAL A 137 20.77 34.56 -33.70
N GLU A 138 19.85 34.61 -32.75
CA GLU A 138 19.60 33.53 -31.80
C GLU A 138 18.61 32.53 -32.37
N ILE A 139 18.99 31.26 -32.45
CA ILE A 139 18.07 30.16 -32.80
C ILE A 139 17.94 29.27 -31.57
N TYR A 140 16.73 29.17 -31.03
CA TYR A 140 16.49 28.56 -29.72
C TYR A 140 15.16 27.84 -29.64
N LEU A 141 15.00 27.03 -28.60
CA LEU A 141 13.74 26.40 -28.23
C LEU A 141 13.05 27.29 -27.19
N ASP A 142 11.86 27.80 -27.49
CA ASP A 142 11.10 28.62 -26.54
C ASP A 142 10.62 27.75 -25.37
N GLY A 143 10.92 28.20 -24.15
CA GLY A 143 10.66 27.44 -22.92
C GLY A 143 9.21 27.44 -22.46
N ARG A 144 8.26 28.01 -23.21
CA ARG A 144 6.82 28.01 -22.88
C ARG A 144 6.04 27.09 -23.81
N ASP A 145 6.28 27.18 -25.12
CA ASP A 145 5.56 26.42 -26.15
C ASP A 145 6.38 25.29 -26.79
N HIS A 146 7.68 25.19 -26.47
CA HIS A 146 8.62 24.23 -27.07
C HIS A 146 8.66 24.28 -28.61
N ARG A 147 8.48 25.48 -29.18
CA ARG A 147 8.70 25.74 -30.61
C ARG A 147 10.10 26.28 -30.84
N VAL A 148 10.66 25.93 -31.99
CA VAL A 148 11.96 26.46 -32.43
C VAL A 148 11.73 27.85 -33.00
N LYS A 149 12.38 28.86 -32.41
CA LYS A 149 12.23 30.27 -32.79
C LYS A 149 13.57 30.90 -33.13
N VAL A 150 13.50 31.98 -33.89
CA VAL A 150 14.63 32.87 -34.19
C VAL A 150 14.39 34.27 -33.62
N ALA A 151 15.40 34.84 -32.97
CA ALA A 151 15.44 36.26 -32.61
C ALA A 151 16.57 36.97 -33.36
N PHE A 152 16.24 38.07 -34.02
CA PHE A 152 17.20 38.90 -34.77
C PHE A 152 17.65 40.11 -33.92
N PRO A 153 18.94 40.46 -33.91
CA PRO A 153 19.41 41.68 -33.26
C PRO A 153 18.79 42.93 -33.87
N ALA A 154 18.45 43.92 -33.05
CA ALA A 154 17.93 45.21 -33.54
C ALA A 154 18.94 45.96 -34.44
N THR A 155 20.23 45.70 -34.26
CA THR A 155 21.33 46.28 -35.03
C THR A 155 21.58 45.59 -36.38
N LEU A 156 20.89 44.48 -36.68
CA LEU A 156 21.08 43.71 -37.91
C LEU A 156 20.26 44.31 -39.06
N GLY A 157 20.94 44.77 -40.12
CA GLY A 157 20.31 45.30 -41.32
C GLY A 157 19.37 44.31 -42.02
N LYS A 158 18.29 44.80 -42.63
CA LYS A 158 17.27 43.96 -43.32
C LYS A 158 17.84 43.14 -44.49
N THR A 159 18.95 43.60 -45.10
CA THR A 159 19.65 42.95 -46.22
C THR A 159 20.81 42.05 -45.79
N ALA A 160 21.02 41.84 -44.48
CA ALA A 160 22.13 41.02 -44.00
C ALA A 160 22.03 39.59 -44.54
N LYS A 161 23.14 39.07 -45.10
CA LYS A 161 23.19 37.72 -45.69
C LYS A 161 22.76 36.62 -44.71
N ILE A 162 23.11 36.75 -43.43
CA ILE A 162 22.68 35.79 -42.39
C ILE A 162 21.15 35.76 -42.23
N ARG A 163 20.46 36.89 -42.39
CA ARG A 163 19.00 36.97 -42.32
C ARG A 163 18.35 36.20 -43.45
N GLN A 164 18.87 36.33 -44.68
CA GLN A 164 18.38 35.57 -45.84
C GLN A 164 18.55 34.06 -45.64
N VAL A 165 19.70 33.62 -45.11
CA VAL A 165 19.95 32.20 -44.84
C VAL A 165 18.97 31.66 -43.79
N VAL A 166 18.76 32.39 -42.69
CA VAL A 166 17.89 31.92 -41.59
C VAL A 166 16.41 32.01 -41.98
N SER A 167 15.95 33.12 -42.58
CA SER A 167 14.56 33.30 -43.02
C SER A 167 14.10 32.31 -44.10
N SER A 168 15.01 31.50 -44.65
CA SER A 168 14.65 30.44 -45.59
C SER A 168 13.96 29.22 -44.94
N VAL A 169 14.12 29.04 -43.63
CA VAL A 169 13.50 27.94 -42.86
C VAL A 169 12.57 28.44 -41.74
N PHE A 170 12.55 29.75 -41.47
CA PHE A 170 11.65 30.37 -40.49
C PHE A 170 10.59 31.21 -41.20
N ASP A 171 9.42 31.35 -40.58
CA ASP A 171 8.37 32.25 -41.05
C ASP A 171 8.58 33.71 -40.61
N GLU A 172 7.63 34.57 -40.94
CA GLU A 172 7.69 36.00 -40.59
C GLU A 172 7.49 36.26 -39.10
N ALA A 173 6.84 35.33 -38.38
CA ALA A 173 6.71 35.36 -36.93
C ALA A 173 7.96 34.82 -36.20
N GLY A 174 8.94 34.33 -36.96
CA GLY A 174 10.18 33.77 -36.43
C GLY A 174 10.02 32.32 -35.94
N GLU A 175 8.99 31.59 -36.34
CA GLU A 175 8.79 30.17 -36.04
C GLU A 175 9.34 29.27 -37.15
N LEU A 176 9.86 28.10 -36.78
CA LEU A 176 10.44 27.15 -37.74
C LEU A 176 9.35 26.52 -38.63
N ARG A 177 9.57 26.55 -39.94
CA ARG A 177 8.70 25.90 -40.95
C ARG A 177 9.04 24.42 -41.09
N GLY A 178 8.02 23.57 -41.26
CA GLY A 178 8.18 22.15 -41.58
C GLY A 178 8.66 21.28 -40.41
N ASP A 179 9.18 20.08 -40.72
CA ASP A 179 9.70 19.16 -39.72
C ASP A 179 10.99 19.69 -39.08
N PRO A 180 11.07 19.79 -37.73
CA PRO A 180 12.24 20.38 -37.09
C PRO A 180 13.56 19.63 -37.27
N LEU A 181 13.56 18.30 -37.50
CA LEU A 181 14.78 17.55 -37.78
C LEU A 181 15.31 17.89 -39.18
N GLN A 182 14.41 17.95 -40.17
CA GLN A 182 14.77 18.26 -41.56
C GLN A 182 15.17 19.72 -41.74
N SER A 183 14.35 20.66 -41.25
CA SER A 183 14.58 22.09 -41.41
C SER A 183 15.84 22.56 -40.70
N MET A 184 16.14 22.03 -39.51
CA MET A 184 17.39 22.35 -38.80
C MET A 184 18.62 21.71 -39.45
N ALA A 185 18.50 20.53 -40.05
CA ALA A 185 19.57 19.94 -40.85
C ALA A 185 19.88 20.80 -42.08
N ALA A 186 18.84 21.19 -42.83
CA ALA A 186 18.96 22.09 -43.98
C ALA A 186 19.59 23.44 -43.62
N LEU A 187 19.21 24.01 -42.46
CA LEU A 187 19.81 25.25 -41.97
C LEU A 187 21.30 25.10 -41.66
N ARG A 188 21.69 24.00 -41.01
CA ARG A 188 23.10 23.71 -40.72
C ARG A 188 23.91 23.55 -41.99
N ASP A 189 23.40 22.84 -42.98
CA ASP A 189 24.08 22.65 -44.27
C ASP A 189 24.27 23.98 -45.00
N ARG A 190 23.26 24.87 -44.98
CA ARG A 190 23.35 26.22 -45.55
C ARG A 190 24.38 27.08 -44.81
N LEU A 191 24.38 27.08 -43.48
CA LEU A 191 25.37 27.79 -42.66
C LEU A 191 26.80 27.25 -42.82
N ALA A 192 26.94 25.95 -43.13
CA ALA A 192 28.22 25.32 -43.40
C ALA A 192 28.84 25.77 -44.74
N ARG A 193 28.01 26.11 -45.73
CA ARG A 193 28.43 26.64 -47.04
C ARG A 193 28.79 28.14 -47.01
N GLU A 194 28.47 28.84 -45.93
CA GLU A 194 28.75 30.27 -45.77
C GLU A 194 30.12 30.55 -45.13
N THR A 195 30.61 31.78 -45.33
CA THR A 195 31.91 32.23 -44.80
C THR A 195 31.93 32.23 -43.26
N PRO A 196 33.11 32.05 -42.62
CA PRO A 196 33.23 32.08 -41.15
C PRO A 196 32.68 33.36 -40.51
N ARG A 197 32.76 34.49 -41.22
CA ARG A 197 32.23 35.79 -40.76
C ARG A 197 30.71 35.81 -40.66
N VAL A 198 29.99 35.15 -41.57
CA VAL A 198 28.52 35.03 -41.54
C VAL A 198 28.12 33.99 -40.49
N ARG A 199 28.83 32.86 -40.42
CA ARG A 199 28.55 31.80 -39.44
C ARG A 199 28.62 32.28 -38.00
N ARG A 200 29.62 33.11 -37.66
CA ARG A 200 29.79 33.69 -36.31
C ARG A 200 28.69 34.68 -35.91
N GLN A 201 27.82 35.10 -36.83
CA GLN A 201 26.69 35.98 -36.52
C GLN A 201 25.47 35.20 -35.98
N ALA A 202 25.42 33.88 -36.13
CA ALA A 202 24.34 33.05 -35.62
C ALA A 202 24.78 32.21 -34.43
N ARG A 203 23.92 32.14 -33.40
CA ARG A 203 24.09 31.27 -32.24
C ARG A 203 22.91 30.29 -32.17
N ILE A 204 23.22 29.01 -32.30
CA ILE A 204 22.25 27.93 -32.13
C ILE A 204 22.36 27.43 -30.69
N SER A 205 21.24 27.41 -29.98
CA SER A 205 21.14 26.92 -28.59
C SER A 205 21.63 25.48 -28.46
N GLY A 206 22.47 25.20 -27.46
CA GLY A 206 22.83 23.82 -27.11
C GLY A 206 21.64 23.02 -26.56
N HIS A 207 20.65 23.70 -25.97
CA HIS A 207 19.42 23.05 -25.50
C HIS A 207 18.52 22.59 -26.65
N LEU A 208 18.51 23.34 -27.76
CA LEU A 208 17.81 22.90 -28.98
C LEU A 208 18.41 21.59 -29.51
N GLU A 209 19.73 21.41 -29.43
CA GLU A 209 20.37 20.16 -29.85
C GLU A 209 19.98 18.97 -28.99
N ALA A 210 19.86 19.15 -27.67
CA ALA A 210 19.37 18.11 -26.77
C ALA A 210 17.94 17.68 -27.14
N TRP A 211 17.06 18.64 -27.40
CA TRP A 211 15.67 18.38 -27.81
C TRP A 211 15.58 17.71 -29.19
N LEU A 212 16.36 18.16 -30.18
CA LEU A 212 16.44 17.53 -31.50
C LEU A 212 16.97 16.10 -31.41
N ARG A 213 17.95 15.82 -30.54
CA ARG A 213 18.45 14.45 -30.31
C ARG A 213 17.35 13.52 -29.77
N GLN A 214 16.52 13.98 -28.84
CA GLN A 214 15.40 13.19 -28.33
C GLN A 214 14.40 12.86 -29.45
N ARG A 215 14.04 13.85 -30.28
CA ARG A 215 13.14 13.64 -31.43
C ARG A 215 13.73 12.69 -32.48
N ARG A 216 15.03 12.82 -32.77
CA ARG A 216 15.71 11.94 -33.70
C ARG A 216 15.66 10.49 -33.23
N ARG A 217 15.96 10.23 -31.96
CA ARG A 217 15.86 8.90 -31.35
C ARG A 217 14.46 8.30 -31.47
N ALA A 218 13.42 9.10 -31.18
CA ALA A 218 12.04 8.63 -31.31
C ALA A 218 11.67 8.31 -32.77
N ALA A 219 12.16 9.08 -33.74
CA ALA A 219 11.96 8.80 -35.16
C ALA A 219 12.70 7.52 -35.60
N GLU A 220 13.98 7.39 -35.22
CA GLU A 220 14.82 6.21 -35.47
C GLU A 220 14.17 4.93 -34.90
N GLN A 221 13.62 4.99 -33.69
CA GLN A 221 12.92 3.86 -33.06
C GLN A 221 11.66 3.44 -33.83
N ARG A 222 10.86 4.40 -34.29
CA ARG A 222 9.67 4.10 -35.12
C ARG A 222 10.05 3.48 -36.45
N GLU A 223 11.11 3.98 -37.09
CA GLU A 223 11.60 3.41 -38.34
C GLU A 223 12.17 2.02 -38.13
N ALA A 224 12.95 1.81 -37.07
CA ALA A 224 13.49 0.51 -36.69
C ALA A 224 12.38 -0.52 -36.47
N ARG A 225 11.29 -0.14 -35.79
CA ARG A 225 10.11 -0.99 -35.62
C ARG A 225 9.49 -1.39 -36.94
N ARG A 226 9.22 -0.41 -37.82
CA ARG A 226 8.63 -0.65 -39.14
C ARG A 226 9.52 -1.54 -40.01
N ARG A 227 10.83 -1.35 -39.94
CA ARG A 227 11.81 -2.18 -40.65
C ARG A 227 11.77 -3.62 -40.14
N PHE A 228 11.83 -3.80 -38.82
CA PHE A 228 11.78 -5.13 -38.20
C PHE A 228 10.46 -5.86 -38.49
N GLU A 229 9.32 -5.18 -38.42
CA GLU A 229 8.01 -5.75 -38.78
C GLU A 229 7.94 -6.17 -40.26
N ARG A 230 8.59 -5.41 -41.16
CA ARG A 230 8.70 -5.78 -42.58
C ARG A 230 9.60 -7.00 -42.77
N ASP A 231 10.73 -7.05 -42.07
CA ASP A 231 11.67 -8.18 -42.14
C ASP A 231 11.04 -9.46 -41.56
N LEU A 232 10.21 -9.34 -40.52
CA LEU A 232 9.41 -10.45 -39.98
C LEU A 232 8.42 -11.00 -41.02
N LYS A 233 7.67 -10.11 -41.70
CA LYS A 233 6.75 -10.51 -42.78
C LYS A 233 7.44 -11.19 -43.95
N ASN A 234 8.69 -10.80 -44.23
CA ASN A 234 9.50 -11.36 -45.31
C ASN A 234 10.34 -12.59 -44.89
N GLY A 235 10.18 -13.09 -43.65
CA GLY A 235 10.95 -14.23 -43.13
C GLY A 235 12.44 -13.96 -42.91
N ARG A 236 12.88 -12.69 -42.91
CA ARG A 236 14.28 -12.28 -42.69
C ARG A 236 14.61 -12.01 -41.22
N ALA A 237 13.59 -11.87 -40.38
CA ALA A 237 13.71 -11.73 -38.93
C ALA A 237 12.84 -12.77 -38.22
N SER A 238 13.18 -13.11 -36.98
CA SER A 238 12.40 -14.01 -36.13
C SER A 238 12.17 -13.38 -34.76
N LEU A 239 11.03 -13.71 -34.15
CA LEU A 239 10.67 -13.36 -32.78
C LEU A 239 11.29 -14.32 -31.75
N ASP A 240 11.96 -15.38 -32.21
CA ASP A 240 12.69 -16.34 -31.36
C ASP A 240 14.04 -15.76 -30.91
N VAL A 241 13.96 -14.84 -29.96
CA VAL A 241 15.12 -14.14 -29.40
C VAL A 241 15.75 -14.83 -28.19
N VAL A 242 14.97 -15.70 -27.55
CA VAL A 242 15.30 -16.39 -26.29
C VAL A 242 15.33 -17.91 -26.49
N LYS A 243 15.94 -18.63 -25.54
CA LYS A 243 16.08 -20.10 -25.55
C LYS A 243 14.75 -20.86 -25.57
N LEU A 244 13.70 -20.27 -25.00
CA LEU A 244 12.38 -20.87 -24.88
C LEU A 244 11.37 -20.00 -25.64
N PRO A 245 10.43 -20.59 -26.39
CA PRO A 245 9.49 -19.84 -27.20
C PRO A 245 8.62 -18.92 -26.33
N LEU A 246 8.42 -17.70 -26.81
CA LEU A 246 7.51 -16.73 -26.21
C LEU A 246 6.10 -16.93 -26.77
N TYR A 247 5.11 -16.69 -25.93
CA TYR A 247 3.72 -16.66 -26.36
C TYR A 247 3.40 -15.39 -27.15
N PRO A 248 2.33 -15.36 -27.97
CA PRO A 248 2.01 -14.23 -28.83
C PRO A 248 1.94 -12.89 -28.09
N TYR A 249 1.25 -12.82 -26.95
CA TYR A 249 1.21 -11.58 -26.15
C TYR A 249 2.60 -11.25 -25.56
N GLN A 250 3.41 -12.24 -25.18
CA GLN A 250 4.76 -11.97 -24.68
C GLN A 250 5.68 -11.40 -25.78
N GLN A 251 5.50 -11.85 -27.03
CA GLN A 251 6.18 -11.28 -28.19
C GLN A 251 5.75 -9.83 -28.42
N GLU A 252 4.47 -9.52 -28.31
CA GLU A 252 3.97 -8.14 -28.38
C GLU A 252 4.58 -7.26 -27.27
N GLY A 253 4.65 -7.75 -26.04
CA GLY A 253 5.24 -7.00 -24.94
C GLY A 253 6.75 -6.81 -25.06
N MET A 254 7.46 -7.82 -25.58
CA MET A 254 8.86 -7.69 -26.00
C MET A 254 9.03 -6.59 -27.05
N MET A 255 8.21 -6.59 -28.10
CA MET A 255 8.22 -5.59 -29.17
C MET A 255 7.93 -4.18 -28.63
N HIS A 256 6.93 -4.06 -27.75
CA HIS A 256 6.59 -2.80 -27.08
C HIS A 256 7.79 -2.25 -26.30
N LEU A 257 8.43 -3.09 -25.48
CA LEU A 257 9.61 -2.68 -24.71
C LEU A 257 10.76 -2.24 -25.63
N ALA A 258 11.14 -3.06 -26.62
CA ALA A 258 12.27 -2.79 -27.49
C ALA A 258 12.10 -1.50 -28.31
N PHE A 259 10.93 -1.28 -28.90
CA PHE A 259 10.74 -0.21 -29.89
C PHE A 259 10.15 1.09 -29.33
N THR A 260 9.63 1.09 -28.10
CA THR A 260 9.18 2.32 -27.42
C THR A 260 10.36 3.07 -26.77
N GLY A 261 11.48 2.40 -26.56
CA GLY A 261 12.67 2.99 -25.95
C GLY A 261 12.59 3.03 -24.43
N ARG A 262 11.78 3.96 -23.92
CA ARG A 262 11.47 4.10 -22.48
C ARG A 262 10.01 3.73 -22.27
N ALA A 263 9.76 2.50 -21.81
CA ALA A 263 8.45 1.85 -21.82
C ALA A 263 8.01 1.37 -20.43
N LEU A 264 6.70 1.40 -20.20
CA LEU A 264 6.01 0.82 -19.06
C LEU A 264 5.29 -0.46 -19.49
N LEU A 265 5.65 -1.58 -18.87
CA LEU A 265 4.91 -2.83 -18.96
C LEU A 265 4.14 -3.05 -17.65
N ALA A 266 2.84 -2.78 -17.72
CA ALA A 266 1.88 -2.83 -16.63
C ALA A 266 0.97 -4.07 -16.69
N ASP A 267 1.42 -5.13 -17.36
CA ASP A 267 0.75 -6.44 -17.39
C ASP A 267 0.43 -6.95 -15.98
N GLU A 268 -0.69 -7.67 -15.85
CA GLU A 268 -1.08 -8.31 -14.60
C GLU A 268 0.00 -9.27 -14.05
N MET A 269 -0.05 -9.52 -12.74
CA MET A 269 0.88 -10.41 -12.07
C MET A 269 0.72 -11.86 -12.57
N GLY A 270 1.83 -12.47 -12.99
CA GLY A 270 1.85 -13.85 -13.49
C GLY A 270 1.96 -13.99 -15.01
N LEU A 271 1.83 -12.90 -15.79
CA LEU A 271 1.94 -12.91 -17.25
C LEU A 271 3.38 -12.97 -17.82
N GLY A 272 4.39 -13.04 -16.94
CA GLY A 272 5.79 -13.20 -17.36
C GLY A 272 6.50 -11.91 -17.77
N LYS A 273 6.28 -10.79 -17.06
CA LYS A 273 6.98 -9.51 -17.32
C LYS A 273 8.52 -9.65 -17.38
N THR A 274 9.09 -10.48 -16.51
CA THR A 274 10.54 -10.73 -16.47
C THR A 274 11.06 -11.33 -17.77
N VAL A 275 10.38 -12.34 -18.32
CA VAL A 275 10.81 -12.95 -19.60
C VAL A 275 10.63 -11.99 -20.77
N GLN A 276 9.55 -11.19 -20.79
CA GLN A 276 9.34 -10.15 -21.80
C GLN A 276 10.45 -9.09 -21.78
N ALA A 277 10.90 -8.69 -20.59
CA ALA A 277 11.99 -7.73 -20.42
C ALA A 277 13.36 -8.30 -20.84
N ILE A 278 13.64 -9.56 -20.51
CA ILE A 278 14.85 -10.26 -20.98
C ILE A 278 14.83 -10.37 -22.50
N ALA A 279 13.70 -10.79 -23.08
CA ALA A 279 13.54 -10.90 -24.52
C ALA A 279 13.68 -9.54 -25.22
N GLY A 280 13.13 -8.47 -24.65
CA GLY A 280 13.30 -7.11 -25.18
C GLY A 280 14.75 -6.64 -25.17
N ALA A 281 15.51 -7.00 -24.12
CA ALA A 281 16.94 -6.72 -24.05
C ALA A 281 17.75 -7.54 -25.06
N GLU A 282 17.47 -8.82 -25.22
CA GLU A 282 18.12 -9.68 -26.23
C GLU A 282 17.79 -9.24 -27.67
N LEU A 283 16.54 -8.81 -27.93
CA LEU A 283 16.15 -8.25 -29.22
C LEU A 283 16.95 -6.99 -29.54
N LEU A 284 17.07 -6.07 -28.59
CA LEU A 284 17.87 -4.86 -28.77
C LEU A 284 19.37 -5.13 -28.94
N ASP A 285 19.92 -6.16 -28.28
CA ASP A 285 21.30 -6.60 -28.51
C ASP A 285 21.49 -7.15 -29.94
N ARG A 286 20.55 -7.96 -30.45
CA ARG A 286 20.56 -8.43 -31.85
C ARG A 286 20.51 -7.28 -32.86
N LEU A 287 19.85 -6.19 -32.49
CA LEU A 287 19.81 -4.94 -33.26
C LEU A 287 21.05 -4.04 -33.02
N HIS A 288 22.05 -4.54 -32.29
CA HIS A 288 23.29 -3.84 -31.90
C HIS A 288 23.05 -2.53 -31.14
N ALA A 289 21.96 -2.44 -30.40
CA ALA A 289 21.55 -1.24 -29.68
C ALA A 289 21.95 -1.22 -28.19
N LEU A 290 22.35 -2.35 -27.61
CA LEU A 290 22.71 -2.48 -26.19
C LEU A 290 24.03 -3.23 -26.00
N GLN A 291 24.78 -2.85 -24.97
CA GLN A 291 25.91 -3.62 -24.45
C GLN A 291 25.79 -3.87 -22.94
N LYS A 292 25.18 -2.94 -22.20
CA LYS A 292 25.05 -3.02 -20.73
C LYS A 292 23.63 -2.77 -20.27
N VAL A 293 23.11 -3.71 -19.50
CA VAL A 293 21.76 -3.70 -18.92
C VAL A 293 21.85 -3.68 -17.40
N LEU A 294 21.30 -2.65 -16.77
CA LEU A 294 21.17 -2.55 -15.32
C LEU A 294 19.74 -2.89 -14.90
N VAL A 295 19.57 -4.02 -14.21
CA VAL A 295 18.30 -4.40 -13.57
C VAL A 295 18.31 -3.93 -12.13
N ILE A 296 17.26 -3.20 -11.74
CA ILE A 296 17.01 -2.73 -10.38
C ILE A 296 15.73 -3.41 -9.91
N SER A 297 15.87 -4.30 -8.92
CA SER A 297 14.76 -5.07 -8.36
C SER A 297 14.79 -5.02 -6.83
N PRO A 298 13.73 -5.43 -6.11
CA PRO A 298 13.83 -5.71 -4.69
C PRO A 298 14.98 -6.68 -4.39
N ALA A 299 15.59 -6.55 -3.20
CA ALA A 299 16.77 -7.34 -2.84
C ALA A 299 16.53 -8.86 -2.89
N SER A 300 15.30 -9.30 -2.60
CA SER A 300 14.85 -10.69 -2.68
C SER A 300 14.85 -11.26 -4.10
N LEU A 301 14.77 -10.41 -5.14
CA LEU A 301 14.54 -10.87 -6.53
C LEU A 301 15.80 -10.99 -7.36
N LYS A 302 16.95 -10.50 -6.88
CA LYS A 302 18.20 -10.51 -7.66
C LYS A 302 18.62 -11.92 -8.07
N THR A 303 18.43 -12.89 -7.19
CA THR A 303 18.77 -14.29 -7.48
C THR A 303 17.81 -14.90 -8.50
N GLU A 304 16.51 -14.62 -8.37
CA GLU A 304 15.49 -15.05 -9.33
C GLU A 304 15.78 -14.45 -10.72
N TRP A 305 16.08 -13.16 -10.80
CA TRP A 305 16.47 -12.50 -12.05
C TRP A 305 17.67 -13.19 -12.71
N ARG A 306 18.72 -13.51 -11.95
CA ARG A 306 19.87 -14.25 -12.48
C ARG A 306 19.47 -15.61 -13.05
N GLU A 307 18.59 -16.34 -12.39
CA GLU A 307 18.10 -17.63 -12.87
C GLU A 307 17.23 -17.51 -14.12
N GLN A 308 16.35 -16.51 -14.17
CA GLN A 308 15.54 -16.26 -15.35
C GLN A 308 16.40 -15.85 -16.55
N ILE A 309 17.43 -15.03 -16.33
CA ILE A 309 18.42 -14.67 -17.37
C ILE A 309 19.11 -15.94 -17.89
N HIS A 310 19.64 -16.78 -16.99
CA HIS A 310 20.32 -18.01 -17.39
C HIS A 310 19.37 -19.01 -18.11
N LYS A 311 18.11 -19.07 -17.69
CA LYS A 311 17.08 -19.93 -18.28
C LYS A 311 16.68 -19.48 -19.68
N PHE A 312 16.44 -18.18 -19.88
CA PHE A 312 15.88 -17.64 -21.13
C PHE A 312 16.94 -17.12 -22.10
N SER A 313 18.15 -16.83 -21.66
CA SER A 313 19.25 -16.40 -22.53
C SER A 313 20.56 -17.12 -22.24
N HIS A 314 21.54 -16.96 -23.12
CA HIS A 314 22.87 -17.57 -22.98
C HIS A 314 23.82 -16.72 -22.12
N ARG A 315 23.31 -15.72 -21.41
CA ARG A 315 24.12 -14.74 -20.67
C ARG A 315 24.16 -15.04 -19.19
N GLU A 316 25.23 -14.57 -18.57
CA GLU A 316 25.37 -14.53 -17.12
C GLU A 316 25.10 -13.12 -16.58
N ALA A 317 24.67 -13.04 -15.32
CA ALA A 317 24.35 -11.78 -14.66
C ALA A 317 25.22 -11.57 -13.42
N VAL A 318 25.77 -10.37 -13.27
CA VAL A 318 26.58 -9.96 -12.12
C VAL A 318 25.68 -9.39 -11.02
N ILE A 319 25.62 -10.07 -9.87
CA ILE A 319 24.89 -9.58 -8.71
C ILE A 319 25.74 -8.54 -7.96
N ILE A 320 25.24 -7.32 -7.88
CA ILE A 320 25.88 -6.23 -7.13
C ILE A 320 25.55 -6.36 -5.64
N GLN A 321 26.58 -6.64 -4.85
CA GLN A 321 26.44 -6.83 -3.40
C GLN A 321 27.73 -6.52 -2.62
N GLY A 322 27.57 -6.37 -1.31
CA GLY A 322 28.66 -6.06 -0.38
C GLY A 322 28.88 -4.56 -0.15
N LEU A 323 29.99 -4.25 0.50
CA LEU A 323 30.41 -2.88 0.82
C LEU A 323 30.76 -2.09 -0.45
N ARG A 324 30.75 -0.75 -0.34
CA ARG A 324 30.92 0.18 -1.47
C ARG A 324 32.11 -0.14 -2.37
N LYS A 325 33.29 -0.41 -1.78
CA LYS A 325 34.51 -0.76 -2.53
C LYS A 325 34.32 -2.00 -3.41
N LYS A 326 33.70 -3.05 -2.86
CA LYS A 326 33.40 -4.30 -3.59
C LYS A 326 32.36 -4.06 -4.69
N ARG A 327 31.30 -3.28 -4.43
CA ARG A 327 30.30 -2.94 -5.45
C ARG A 327 30.91 -2.19 -6.63
N TYR A 328 31.81 -1.24 -6.37
CA TYR A 328 32.48 -0.48 -7.43
C TYR A 328 33.40 -1.36 -8.31
N GLN A 329 34.01 -2.40 -7.72
CA GLN A 329 34.72 -3.41 -8.51
C GLN A 329 33.77 -4.23 -9.37
N LEU A 330 32.63 -4.66 -8.84
CA LEU A 330 31.62 -5.43 -9.58
C LEU A 330 31.04 -4.63 -10.77
N TYR A 331 30.75 -3.34 -10.58
CA TYR A 331 30.29 -2.47 -11.69
C TYR A 331 31.33 -2.28 -12.81
N ARG A 332 32.62 -2.52 -12.53
CA ARG A 332 33.69 -2.44 -13.55
C ARG A 332 33.91 -3.76 -14.28
N GLN A 333 33.35 -4.87 -13.79
CA GLN A 333 33.49 -6.15 -14.47
C GLN A 333 32.76 -6.10 -15.81
N PRO A 334 33.34 -6.64 -16.90
CA PRO A 334 32.64 -6.73 -18.18
C PRO A 334 31.51 -7.76 -18.06
N ALA A 335 30.27 -7.27 -18.17
CA ALA A 335 29.09 -8.12 -18.16
C ALA A 335 27.98 -7.45 -18.98
N PHE A 336 27.03 -8.25 -19.47
CA PHE A 336 25.84 -7.71 -20.14
C PHE A 336 24.76 -7.32 -19.12
N PHE A 337 24.46 -8.19 -18.15
CA PHE A 337 23.46 -7.92 -17.11
C PHE A 337 24.09 -7.62 -15.74
N TYR A 338 23.66 -6.52 -15.11
CA TYR A 338 24.02 -6.14 -13.75
C TYR A 338 22.76 -6.06 -12.88
N LEU A 339 22.76 -6.73 -11.72
CA LEU A 339 21.60 -6.82 -10.84
C LEU A 339 21.84 -6.06 -9.53
N ALA A 340 21.14 -4.94 -9.34
CA ALA A 340 21.22 -4.08 -8.15
C ALA A 340 19.85 -3.98 -7.45
N ASN A 341 19.85 -3.50 -6.20
CA ASN A 341 18.60 -3.19 -5.50
C ASN A 341 18.37 -1.67 -5.36
N TYR A 342 17.12 -1.30 -5.11
CA TYR A 342 16.68 0.10 -5.01
C TYR A 342 17.52 0.92 -4.02
N GLU A 343 17.79 0.36 -2.83
CA GLU A 343 18.48 1.06 -1.75
C GLU A 343 19.96 1.34 -2.07
N GLN A 344 20.61 0.48 -2.86
CA GLN A 344 21.99 0.67 -3.31
C GLN A 344 22.14 1.90 -4.24
N ILE A 345 21.13 2.15 -5.08
CA ILE A 345 21.18 3.24 -6.08
C ILE A 345 21.34 4.61 -5.43
N LEU A 346 20.77 4.81 -4.23
CA LEU A 346 20.88 6.07 -3.49
C LEU A 346 22.34 6.54 -3.33
N TYR A 347 23.26 5.59 -3.15
CA TYR A 347 24.68 5.85 -2.90
C TYR A 347 25.56 5.63 -4.13
N ASP A 348 25.11 4.80 -5.09
CA ASP A 348 25.93 4.36 -6.21
C ASP A 348 25.60 5.09 -7.53
N LYS A 349 24.53 5.90 -7.59
CA LYS A 349 24.05 6.58 -8.81
C LYS A 349 25.13 7.32 -9.62
N ASP A 350 26.02 8.06 -8.95
CA ASP A 350 27.03 8.88 -9.63
C ASP A 350 28.06 7.98 -10.30
N PHE A 351 28.50 6.92 -9.59
CA PHE A 351 29.39 5.91 -10.13
C PHE A 351 28.75 5.11 -11.28
N ILE A 352 27.46 4.81 -11.18
CA ILE A 352 26.72 4.13 -12.25
C ILE A 352 26.70 5.00 -13.51
N ASN A 353 26.38 6.29 -13.39
CA ASN A 353 26.33 7.20 -14.53
C ASN A 353 27.72 7.48 -15.13
N GLU A 354 28.77 7.56 -14.31
CA GLU A 354 30.12 7.89 -14.79
C GLU A 354 30.89 6.68 -15.31
N THR A 355 30.75 5.52 -14.66
CA THR A 355 31.57 4.33 -14.92
C THR A 355 30.79 3.24 -15.65
N LEU A 356 29.63 2.82 -15.11
CA LEU A 356 28.87 1.71 -15.71
C LEU A 356 28.29 2.14 -17.06
N LYS A 357 27.61 3.29 -17.10
CA LYS A 357 26.90 3.86 -18.25
C LYS A 357 25.98 2.82 -18.91
N PRO A 358 24.92 2.37 -18.22
CA PRO A 358 24.01 1.38 -18.78
C PRO A 358 23.26 1.94 -19.99
N ASP A 359 23.09 1.11 -21.03
CA ASP A 359 22.31 1.45 -22.22
C ASP A 359 20.80 1.23 -21.99
N LEU A 360 20.48 0.28 -21.10
CA LEU A 360 19.13 -0.05 -20.66
C LEU A 360 19.07 -0.15 -19.13
N ILE A 361 18.06 0.50 -18.54
CA ILE A 361 17.71 0.33 -17.13
C ILE A 361 16.36 -0.39 -17.03
N ILE A 362 16.33 -1.52 -16.35
CA ILE A 362 15.09 -2.25 -16.05
C ILE A 362 14.73 -2.00 -14.58
N LEU A 363 13.54 -1.45 -14.32
CA LEU A 363 12.98 -1.32 -12.98
C LEU A 363 11.91 -2.39 -12.79
N ASP A 364 12.12 -3.32 -11.86
CA ASP A 364 11.15 -4.35 -11.52
C ASP A 364 10.45 -4.03 -10.20
N GLU A 365 9.14 -4.29 -10.12
CA GLU A 365 8.29 -3.86 -9.01
C GLU A 365 8.35 -2.33 -8.80
N ALA A 366 8.09 -1.59 -9.89
CA ALA A 366 8.23 -0.14 -9.96
C ALA A 366 7.35 0.66 -8.98
N GLN A 367 6.37 0.03 -8.33
CA GLN A 367 5.67 0.63 -7.19
C GLN A 367 6.62 1.05 -6.05
N ARG A 368 7.86 0.51 -6.00
CA ARG A 368 8.92 0.98 -5.11
C ARG A 368 9.28 2.46 -5.26
N ILE A 369 9.03 3.06 -6.42
CA ILE A 369 9.27 4.50 -6.69
C ILE A 369 7.99 5.33 -6.76
N LYS A 370 6.85 4.80 -6.27
CA LYS A 370 5.56 5.47 -6.32
C LYS A 370 5.54 6.82 -5.61
N ASN A 371 6.25 6.95 -4.49
CA ASN A 371 6.40 8.23 -3.80
C ASN A 371 7.63 9.00 -4.29
N TRP A 372 7.36 10.04 -5.08
CA TRP A 372 8.38 10.93 -5.67
C TRP A 372 9.24 11.67 -4.64
N GLN A 373 8.77 11.84 -3.41
CA GLN A 373 9.48 12.57 -2.34
C GLN A 373 10.59 11.74 -1.69
N THR A 374 10.60 10.42 -1.92
CA THR A 374 11.61 9.55 -1.33
C THR A 374 12.99 9.81 -1.94
N LYS A 375 14.04 9.76 -1.10
CA LYS A 375 15.42 9.91 -1.57
C LYS A 375 15.78 8.86 -2.62
N THR A 376 15.27 7.64 -2.47
CA THR A 376 15.46 6.54 -3.41
C THR A 376 14.85 6.83 -4.78
N ALA A 377 13.60 7.27 -4.85
CA ALA A 377 12.97 7.65 -6.12
C ALA A 377 13.72 8.82 -6.78
N ALA A 378 14.16 9.81 -6.00
CA ALA A 378 14.95 10.92 -6.51
C ALA A 378 16.31 10.47 -7.06
N ALA A 379 16.96 9.46 -6.47
CA ALA A 379 18.23 8.91 -6.95
C ALA A 379 18.05 8.09 -8.23
N ILE A 380 17.01 7.27 -8.32
CA ILE A 380 16.70 6.48 -9.53
C ILE A 380 16.40 7.39 -10.72
N LYS A 381 15.67 8.47 -10.50
CA LYS A 381 15.38 9.49 -11.54
C LYS A 381 16.61 10.30 -11.99
N GLN A 382 17.76 10.12 -11.35
CA GLN A 382 19.04 10.71 -11.78
C GLN A 382 19.87 9.76 -12.63
N LEU A 383 19.47 8.48 -12.74
CA LEU A 383 20.16 7.56 -13.63
C LEU A 383 19.91 7.93 -15.09
N GLU A 384 20.96 7.89 -15.90
CA GLU A 384 20.92 8.24 -17.32
C GLU A 384 21.04 6.97 -18.16
N SER A 385 20.09 6.78 -19.08
CA SER A 385 20.08 5.63 -20.00
C SER A 385 19.21 5.94 -21.23
N PRO A 386 19.63 5.58 -22.46
CA PRO A 386 18.80 5.70 -23.65
C PRO A 386 17.50 4.89 -23.55
N TYR A 387 17.56 3.67 -23.03
CA TYR A 387 16.41 2.78 -22.86
C TYR A 387 16.02 2.63 -21.39
N ALA A 388 14.74 2.42 -21.12
CA ALA A 388 14.26 2.08 -19.79
C ALA A 388 13.02 1.20 -19.84
N PHE A 389 13.03 0.06 -19.17
CA PHE A 389 11.86 -0.80 -19.04
C PHE A 389 11.37 -0.73 -17.60
N VAL A 390 10.13 -0.30 -17.42
CA VAL A 390 9.50 -0.23 -16.10
C VAL A 390 8.46 -1.34 -16.02
N LEU A 391 8.62 -2.26 -15.08
CA LEU A 391 7.75 -3.42 -14.89
C LEU A 391 6.96 -3.24 -13.60
N THR A 392 5.64 -3.34 -13.68
CA THR A 392 4.76 -3.32 -12.51
C THR A 392 3.55 -4.20 -12.75
N GLY A 393 3.10 -4.93 -11.73
CA GLY A 393 1.82 -5.64 -11.78
C GLY A 393 0.64 -4.79 -11.35
N THR A 394 0.91 -3.65 -10.72
CA THR A 394 -0.06 -2.75 -10.12
C THR A 394 0.41 -1.32 -10.38
N PRO A 395 0.17 -0.78 -11.60
CA PRO A 395 0.64 0.56 -11.96
C PRO A 395 0.05 1.67 -11.08
N LEU A 396 -1.14 1.42 -10.51
CA LEU A 396 -1.86 2.31 -9.63
C LEU A 396 -2.41 1.50 -8.44
N GLU A 397 -2.00 1.82 -7.22
CA GLU A 397 -2.56 1.18 -6.02
C GLU A 397 -3.65 2.05 -5.40
N ASN A 398 -3.40 3.35 -5.24
CA ASN A 398 -4.29 4.21 -4.45
C ASN A 398 -4.47 5.64 -4.98
N ARG A 399 -3.51 6.19 -5.74
CA ARG A 399 -3.51 7.61 -6.12
C ARG A 399 -2.81 7.86 -7.45
N ILE A 400 -3.37 8.74 -8.29
CA ILE A 400 -2.76 9.08 -9.60
C ILE A 400 -1.34 9.67 -9.48
N ASP A 401 -0.97 10.21 -8.31
CA ASP A 401 0.39 10.66 -7.98
C ASP A 401 1.45 9.55 -8.18
N GLU A 402 1.07 8.27 -8.00
CA GLU A 402 1.94 7.12 -8.14
C GLU A 402 2.38 6.93 -9.60
N ILE A 403 1.43 7.05 -10.53
CA ILE A 403 1.67 7.06 -11.97
C ILE A 403 2.54 8.25 -12.37
N TYR A 404 2.27 9.45 -11.85
CA TYR A 404 3.09 10.63 -12.14
C TYR A 404 4.57 10.37 -11.79
N SER A 405 4.84 9.73 -10.65
CA SER A 405 6.20 9.43 -10.25
C SER A 405 6.90 8.45 -11.22
N ILE A 406 6.19 7.43 -11.69
CA ILE A 406 6.68 6.44 -12.65
C ILE A 406 6.90 7.08 -14.03
N ALA A 407 5.91 7.82 -14.53
CA ALA A 407 5.98 8.51 -15.81
C ALA A 407 7.12 9.54 -15.84
N GLN A 408 7.39 10.23 -14.73
CA GLN A 408 8.53 11.15 -14.64
C GLN A 408 9.88 10.44 -14.80
N PHE A 409 10.00 9.17 -14.43
CA PHE A 409 11.21 8.40 -14.71
C PHE A 409 11.32 8.06 -16.20
N LEU A 410 10.22 7.71 -16.86
CA LEU A 410 10.19 7.36 -18.28
C LEU A 410 10.39 8.58 -19.18
N ASP A 411 9.54 9.59 -19.04
CA ASP A 411 9.67 10.88 -19.72
C ASP A 411 8.97 11.97 -18.89
N PRO A 412 9.73 12.90 -18.27
CA PRO A 412 9.15 14.02 -17.52
C PRO A 412 8.25 14.94 -18.38
N GLY A 413 8.39 14.91 -19.72
CA GLY A 413 7.62 15.72 -20.66
C GLY A 413 6.16 15.30 -20.80
N ILE A 414 5.79 14.07 -20.42
CA ILE A 414 4.42 13.54 -20.55
C ILE A 414 3.42 14.36 -19.74
N PHE A 415 3.74 14.59 -18.46
CA PHE A 415 2.88 15.32 -17.53
C PHE A 415 3.42 16.70 -17.16
N GLY A 416 4.68 17.00 -17.48
CA GLY A 416 5.30 18.26 -17.10
C GLY A 416 5.55 18.35 -15.58
N PRO A 417 5.53 19.56 -15.01
CA PRO A 417 5.84 19.76 -13.60
C PRO A 417 4.65 19.38 -12.72
N LEU A 418 4.93 18.98 -11.48
CA LEU A 418 3.92 18.51 -10.53
C LEU A 418 2.78 19.52 -10.30
N PHE A 419 3.07 20.83 -10.28
CA PHE A 419 2.03 21.84 -10.07
C PHE A 419 1.00 21.87 -11.22
N ARG A 420 1.43 21.62 -12.47
CA ARG A 420 0.50 21.49 -13.61
C ARG A 420 -0.26 20.18 -13.57
N PHE A 421 0.44 19.07 -13.30
CA PHE A 421 -0.22 17.78 -13.10
C PHE A 421 -1.32 17.86 -12.05
N ASN A 422 -1.04 18.50 -10.91
CA ASN A 422 -2.03 18.68 -9.84
C ASN A 422 -3.22 19.52 -10.31
N ARG A 423 -2.99 20.61 -11.04
CA ARG A 423 -4.06 21.47 -11.58
C ARG A 423 -4.89 20.77 -12.66
N ASP A 424 -4.26 19.97 -13.49
CA ASP A 424 -4.87 19.34 -14.67
C ASP A 424 -5.71 18.12 -14.28
N PHE A 425 -5.26 17.33 -13.29
CA PHE A 425 -5.87 16.03 -12.97
C PHE A 425 -6.49 15.93 -11.57
N HIS A 426 -6.22 16.87 -10.66
CA HIS A 426 -6.96 16.94 -9.40
C HIS A 426 -8.06 18.00 -9.47
N GLN A 427 -9.21 17.67 -8.89
CA GLN A 427 -10.20 18.66 -8.48
C GLN A 427 -9.72 19.24 -7.14
N LEU A 428 -9.61 20.57 -7.07
CA LEU A 428 -9.10 21.29 -5.90
C LEU A 428 -10.23 22.10 -5.27
N ASP A 429 -10.27 22.17 -3.94
CA ASP A 429 -11.13 23.11 -3.22
C ASP A 429 -10.60 24.56 -3.25
N GLU A 430 -11.33 25.49 -2.63
CA GLU A 430 -10.94 26.91 -2.52
C GLU A 430 -9.58 27.12 -1.82
N ARG A 431 -9.15 26.17 -1.00
CA ARG A 431 -7.88 26.19 -0.26
C ARG A 431 -6.76 25.48 -1.03
N GLY A 432 -7.04 24.98 -2.24
CA GLY A 432 -6.09 24.26 -3.08
C GLY A 432 -5.78 22.85 -2.58
N VAL A 433 -6.65 22.24 -1.78
CA VAL A 433 -6.56 20.85 -1.35
C VAL A 433 -7.28 19.97 -2.37
N ALA A 434 -6.68 18.86 -2.77
CA ALA A 434 -7.35 17.91 -3.64
C ALA A 434 -8.60 17.34 -2.97
N VAL A 435 -9.71 17.26 -3.71
CA VAL A 435 -11.02 16.71 -3.29
C VAL A 435 -11.57 15.70 -4.31
N GLY A 436 -10.89 15.51 -5.44
CA GLY A 436 -11.36 14.66 -6.53
C GLY A 436 -10.33 14.54 -7.64
N TYR A 437 -10.69 13.76 -8.66
CA TYR A 437 -9.96 13.65 -9.91
C TYR A 437 -10.81 14.16 -11.08
N LYS A 438 -10.14 14.70 -12.10
CA LYS A 438 -10.74 15.17 -13.35
C LYS A 438 -9.83 14.83 -14.52
N ASN A 439 -10.37 14.84 -15.74
CA ASN A 439 -9.60 14.62 -16.98
C ASN A 439 -8.80 13.30 -16.99
N LEU A 440 -9.37 12.21 -16.45
CA LEU A 440 -8.68 10.92 -16.37
C LEU A 440 -8.51 10.27 -17.76
N ASP A 441 -9.38 10.61 -18.71
CA ASP A 441 -9.28 10.28 -20.13
C ASP A 441 -8.00 10.84 -20.75
N GLN A 442 -7.75 12.14 -20.54
CA GLN A 442 -6.53 12.79 -21.01
C GLN A 442 -5.28 12.24 -20.33
N LEU A 443 -5.41 11.77 -19.08
CA LEU A 443 -4.32 11.09 -18.38
C LEU A 443 -4.00 9.76 -19.08
N HIS A 444 -5.01 8.94 -19.36
CA HIS A 444 -4.88 7.69 -20.08
C HIS A 444 -4.26 7.89 -21.47
N ASP A 445 -4.77 8.84 -22.25
CA ASP A 445 -4.27 9.15 -23.61
C ASP A 445 -2.78 9.52 -23.64
N ARG A 446 -2.31 10.21 -22.61
CA ARG A 446 -0.90 10.58 -22.46
C ARG A 446 -0.01 9.39 -22.07
N LEU A 447 -0.56 8.39 -21.38
CA LEU A 447 0.17 7.16 -21.01
C LEU A 447 0.19 6.11 -22.10
N ARG A 448 -0.90 5.98 -22.87
CA ARG A 448 -1.08 4.94 -23.88
C ARG A 448 0.12 4.70 -24.80
N PRO A 449 0.86 5.72 -25.29
CA PRO A 449 2.01 5.49 -26.17
C PRO A 449 3.21 4.82 -25.50
N ILE A 450 3.34 4.94 -24.17
CA ILE A 450 4.48 4.39 -23.42
C ILE A 450 4.10 3.17 -22.60
N MET A 451 2.81 2.89 -22.40
CA MET A 451 2.30 1.87 -21.50
C MET A 451 1.60 0.75 -22.25
N LEU A 452 1.91 -0.49 -21.88
CA LEU A 452 1.15 -1.68 -22.27
C LEU A 452 0.63 -2.36 -21.00
N ARG A 453 -0.68 -2.56 -20.90
CA ARG A 453 -1.35 -3.33 -19.84
C ARG A 453 -2.26 -4.37 -20.47
N ARG A 454 -2.16 -5.59 -19.95
CA ARG A 454 -3.05 -6.71 -20.25
C ARG A 454 -3.40 -7.43 -18.97
N ARG A 455 -4.62 -7.93 -18.90
CA ARG A 455 -5.18 -8.74 -17.83
C ARG A 455 -5.11 -10.21 -18.20
N LYS A 456 -5.33 -11.08 -17.22
CA LYS A 456 -5.40 -12.53 -17.46
C LYS A 456 -6.61 -12.91 -18.31
N GLU A 457 -7.73 -12.20 -18.15
CA GLU A 457 -8.94 -12.33 -18.98
C GLU A 457 -8.67 -11.97 -20.46
N ASP A 458 -7.78 -11.01 -20.73
CA ASP A 458 -7.39 -10.66 -22.11
C ASP A 458 -6.59 -11.77 -22.82
N VAL A 459 -6.13 -12.77 -22.08
CA VAL A 459 -5.26 -13.86 -22.56
C VAL A 459 -5.80 -15.25 -22.20
N GLU A 460 -7.10 -15.36 -21.92
CA GLU A 460 -7.79 -16.47 -21.22
C GLU A 460 -7.87 -17.83 -21.96
N GLY A 461 -6.98 -18.08 -22.93
CA GLY A 461 -6.76 -19.41 -23.52
C GLY A 461 -5.50 -20.14 -23.01
N GLU A 462 -4.68 -19.50 -22.15
CA GLU A 462 -3.32 -19.96 -21.84
C GLU A 462 -3.00 -20.15 -20.32
N LEU A 463 -3.99 -20.00 -19.43
CA LEU A 463 -3.81 -20.07 -17.97
C LEU A 463 -4.74 -21.13 -17.34
N PRO A 464 -4.31 -21.84 -16.27
CA PRO A 464 -5.16 -22.83 -15.60
C PRO A 464 -6.24 -22.16 -14.73
N GLU A 465 -7.35 -22.87 -14.53
CA GLU A 465 -8.47 -22.43 -13.68
C GLU A 465 -8.04 -22.10 -12.23
N ARG A 466 -8.73 -21.14 -11.62
CA ARG A 466 -8.54 -20.72 -10.23
C ARG A 466 -9.87 -20.79 -9.49
N SER A 467 -9.89 -21.48 -8.34
CA SER A 467 -11.01 -21.43 -7.41
C SER A 467 -10.62 -20.67 -6.14
N ILE A 468 -11.53 -19.84 -5.61
CA ILE A 468 -11.33 -19.11 -4.35
C ILE A 468 -12.42 -19.54 -3.38
N ASN A 469 -12.01 -20.19 -2.29
CA ASN A 469 -12.90 -20.64 -1.24
C ASN A 469 -12.61 -19.83 0.03
N ASN A 470 -13.64 -19.21 0.59
CA ASN A 470 -13.55 -18.55 1.88
C ASN A 470 -14.14 -19.48 2.93
N TYR A 471 -13.35 -19.77 3.97
CA TYR A 471 -13.76 -20.55 5.12
C TYR A 471 -13.96 -19.61 6.29
N PHE A 472 -15.16 -19.64 6.84
CA PHE A 472 -15.57 -18.80 7.94
C PHE A 472 -15.34 -19.56 9.25
N VAL A 473 -14.54 -18.98 10.13
CA VAL A 473 -14.08 -19.61 11.36
C VAL A 473 -14.57 -18.80 12.56
N PRO A 474 -15.40 -19.35 13.46
CA PRO A 474 -15.82 -18.63 14.66
C PRO A 474 -14.66 -18.40 15.61
N MET A 475 -14.63 -17.22 16.24
CA MET A 475 -13.66 -16.92 17.31
C MET A 475 -14.02 -17.68 18.58
N THR A 476 -13.02 -18.00 19.40
CA THR A 476 -13.27 -18.44 20.79
C THR A 476 -13.82 -17.28 21.62
N ASP A 477 -14.48 -17.59 22.74
CA ASP A 477 -15.00 -16.58 23.67
C ASP A 477 -13.92 -15.61 24.17
N GLU A 478 -12.70 -16.13 24.40
CA GLU A 478 -11.56 -15.33 24.83
C GLU A 478 -11.03 -14.41 23.71
N GLN A 479 -10.95 -14.90 22.47
CA GLN A 479 -10.59 -14.07 21.31
C GLN A 479 -11.65 -12.99 21.06
N ALA A 480 -12.93 -13.36 21.15
CA ALA A 480 -14.05 -12.44 20.99
C ALA A 480 -14.02 -11.34 22.04
N PHE A 481 -13.69 -11.67 23.30
CA PHE A 481 -13.54 -10.67 24.35
C PHE A 481 -12.42 -9.65 24.04
N LEU A 482 -11.24 -10.11 23.64
CA LEU A 482 -10.12 -9.24 23.24
C LEU A 482 -10.47 -8.39 22.02
N TYR A 483 -11.20 -8.95 21.07
CA TYR A 483 -11.66 -8.25 19.88
C TYR A 483 -12.67 -7.15 20.23
N GLU A 484 -13.71 -7.47 21.01
CA GLU A 484 -14.77 -6.54 21.42
C GLU A 484 -14.23 -5.34 22.23
N GLU A 485 -13.25 -5.56 23.11
CA GLU A 485 -12.65 -4.47 23.88
C GLU A 485 -12.02 -3.42 22.97
N ASN A 486 -11.24 -3.87 21.99
CA ASN A 486 -10.64 -2.99 20.99
C ASN A 486 -11.69 -2.36 20.07
N GLU A 487 -12.70 -3.14 19.66
CA GLU A 487 -13.79 -2.64 18.80
C GLU A 487 -14.56 -1.50 19.47
N ARG A 488 -14.82 -1.57 20.78
CA ARG A 488 -15.46 -0.48 21.53
C ARG A 488 -14.62 0.80 21.51
N THR A 489 -13.30 0.69 21.71
CA THR A 489 -12.39 1.84 21.62
C THR A 489 -12.36 2.42 20.21
N VAL A 490 -12.32 1.56 19.19
CA VAL A 490 -12.37 1.97 17.78
C VAL A 490 -13.69 2.69 17.47
N ALA A 491 -14.83 2.17 17.93
CA ALA A 491 -16.14 2.81 17.74
C ALA A 491 -16.22 4.18 18.42
N GLN A 492 -15.68 4.32 19.64
CA GLN A 492 -15.60 5.60 20.33
C GLN A 492 -14.72 6.62 19.58
N LEU A 493 -13.55 6.19 19.13
CA LEU A 493 -12.65 7.02 18.33
C LEU A 493 -13.26 7.37 16.97
N GLY A 494 -14.01 6.44 16.36
CA GLY A 494 -14.81 6.67 15.15
C GLY A 494 -15.87 7.75 15.35
N ALA A 495 -16.61 7.71 16.46
CA ALA A 495 -17.58 8.74 16.80
C ALA A 495 -16.93 10.12 17.03
N ILE A 496 -15.75 10.16 17.64
CA ILE A 496 -14.96 11.40 17.76
C ILE A 496 -14.51 11.88 16.38
N ALA A 497 -14.01 10.97 15.54
CA ALA A 497 -13.56 11.25 14.17
C ALA A 497 -14.68 11.76 13.25
N ARG A 498 -15.96 11.44 13.54
CA ARG A 498 -17.14 12.03 12.88
C ARG A 498 -17.38 13.47 13.30
N LYS A 499 -17.08 13.85 14.54
CA LYS A 499 -17.28 15.21 15.07
C LYS A 499 -16.11 16.15 14.77
N ARG A 500 -14.87 15.71 14.98
CA ARG A 500 -13.65 16.51 14.75
C ARG A 500 -12.47 15.67 14.23
N PRO A 501 -11.43 16.29 13.66
CA PRO A 501 -10.20 15.58 13.36
C PRO A 501 -9.60 14.96 14.63
N LEU A 502 -9.09 13.73 14.51
CA LEU A 502 -8.39 13.04 15.60
C LEU A 502 -7.05 13.72 15.90
N LYS A 503 -6.71 13.82 17.19
CA LYS A 503 -5.36 14.18 17.65
C LYS A 503 -4.38 13.08 17.27
N LYS A 504 -3.08 13.38 17.32
CA LYS A 504 -2.04 12.40 16.97
C LYS A 504 -2.15 11.16 17.87
N GLU A 505 -2.32 11.37 19.17
CA GLU A 505 -2.43 10.30 20.18
C GLU A 505 -3.67 9.42 19.94
N GLU A 506 -4.80 10.04 19.58
CA GLU A 506 -6.05 9.35 19.25
C GLU A 506 -5.93 8.54 17.95
N ARG A 507 -5.22 9.09 16.97
CA ARG A 507 -4.95 8.39 15.70
C ARG A 507 -4.03 7.20 15.91
N ASP A 508 -2.98 7.36 16.72
CA ASP A 508 -2.03 6.30 17.04
C ASP A 508 -2.73 5.19 17.83
N LEU A 509 -3.61 5.53 18.78
CA LEU A 509 -4.45 4.57 19.52
C LEU A 509 -5.43 3.83 18.60
N LEU A 510 -6.10 4.53 17.68
CA LEU A 510 -6.99 3.89 16.72
C LEU A 510 -6.26 2.85 15.87
N MET A 511 -5.10 3.21 15.33
CA MET A 511 -4.28 2.29 14.52
C MET A 511 -3.80 1.09 15.34
N LEU A 512 -3.49 1.29 16.62
CA LEU A 512 -3.15 0.22 17.54
C LEU A 512 -4.33 -0.73 17.74
N CYS A 513 -5.52 -0.21 18.10
CA CYS A 513 -6.70 -1.05 18.33
C CYS A 513 -7.13 -1.82 17.07
N LEU A 514 -7.11 -1.19 15.90
CA LEU A 514 -7.36 -1.87 14.63
C LEU A 514 -6.34 -3.00 14.36
N SER A 515 -5.08 -2.79 14.74
CA SER A 515 -4.05 -3.82 14.61
C SER A 515 -4.29 -4.97 15.60
N CYS A 516 -4.64 -4.66 16.85
CA CYS A 516 -5.01 -5.66 17.86
C CYS A 516 -6.22 -6.49 17.43
N MET A 517 -7.28 -5.85 16.91
CA MET A 517 -8.46 -6.55 16.37
C MET A 517 -8.06 -7.60 15.32
N ARG A 518 -7.15 -7.26 14.41
CA ARG A 518 -6.65 -8.21 13.39
C ARG A 518 -5.81 -9.34 13.98
N MET A 519 -4.95 -9.03 14.94
CA MET A 519 -4.18 -10.06 15.63
C MET A 519 -5.11 -11.03 16.38
N SER A 520 -6.16 -10.52 17.02
CA SER A 520 -7.17 -11.34 17.71
C SER A 520 -7.95 -12.24 16.77
N CYS A 521 -8.21 -11.80 15.53
CA CYS A 521 -8.87 -12.63 14.50
C CYS A 521 -8.05 -13.91 14.22
N ASP A 522 -6.72 -13.82 14.20
CA ASP A 522 -5.84 -14.98 14.00
C ASP A 522 -5.70 -15.81 15.28
N THR A 523 -5.11 -15.21 16.32
CA THR A 523 -4.89 -15.85 17.61
C THR A 523 -4.46 -14.83 18.66
N GLY A 524 -4.93 -15.00 19.90
CA GLY A 524 -4.43 -14.27 21.05
C GLY A 524 -2.92 -14.44 21.28
N TYR A 525 -2.30 -15.51 20.74
CA TYR A 525 -0.86 -15.79 20.85
C TYR A 525 0.01 -14.65 20.29
N ILE A 526 -0.50 -13.92 19.29
CA ILE A 526 0.23 -12.80 18.71
C ILE A 526 0.37 -11.66 19.73
N LEU A 527 -0.62 -11.46 20.60
CA LEU A 527 -0.63 -10.42 21.64
C LEU A 527 0.01 -10.91 22.94
N ASP A 528 -0.38 -12.11 23.39
CA ASP A 528 0.12 -12.75 24.61
C ASP A 528 0.58 -14.18 24.33
N GLN A 529 1.87 -14.45 24.55
CA GLN A 529 2.48 -15.76 24.29
C GLN A 529 2.00 -16.87 25.23
N SER A 530 1.30 -16.53 26.31
CA SER A 530 0.62 -17.51 27.17
C SER A 530 -0.58 -18.17 26.47
N TYR A 531 -1.18 -17.46 25.52
CA TYR A 531 -2.37 -17.89 24.78
C TYR A 531 -2.03 -18.98 23.76
N ARG A 532 -2.82 -20.06 23.69
CA ARG A 532 -2.55 -21.19 22.76
C ARG A 532 -3.71 -21.59 21.86
N LEU A 533 -4.90 -21.04 22.07
CA LEU A 533 -6.05 -21.31 21.22
C LEU A 533 -5.87 -20.63 19.86
N ALA A 534 -6.22 -21.32 18.79
CA ALA A 534 -6.14 -20.78 17.43
C ALA A 534 -7.15 -21.53 16.52
N PRO A 535 -8.44 -21.13 16.53
CA PRO A 535 -9.49 -21.77 15.75
C PRO A 535 -9.18 -21.88 14.26
N LYS A 536 -8.53 -20.86 13.69
CA LYS A 536 -8.09 -20.90 12.29
C LYS A 536 -7.05 -21.99 12.03
N LEU A 537 -6.17 -22.28 12.99
CA LEU A 537 -5.23 -23.39 12.86
C LEU A 537 -5.93 -24.74 13.03
N ASP A 538 -6.94 -24.82 13.90
CA ASP A 538 -7.75 -26.03 14.05
C ASP A 538 -8.52 -26.36 12.75
N GLU A 539 -9.06 -25.34 12.07
CA GLU A 539 -9.70 -25.49 10.76
C GLU A 539 -8.66 -25.82 9.66
N LEU A 540 -7.50 -25.16 9.69
CA LEU A 540 -6.41 -25.46 8.77
C LEU A 540 -5.96 -26.92 8.88
N GLU A 541 -5.86 -27.47 10.09
CA GLU A 541 -5.46 -28.86 10.31
C GLU A 541 -6.42 -29.83 9.63
N ARG A 542 -7.74 -29.63 9.77
CA ARG A 542 -8.75 -30.44 9.06
C ARG A 542 -8.61 -30.33 7.55
N LEU A 543 -8.38 -29.12 7.04
CA LEU A 543 -8.15 -28.92 5.61
C LEU A 543 -6.84 -29.56 5.14
N LEU A 544 -5.79 -29.55 5.96
CA LEU A 544 -4.51 -30.19 5.63
C LEU A 544 -4.64 -31.70 5.60
N GLU A 545 -5.45 -32.31 6.47
CA GLU A 545 -5.75 -33.74 6.44
C GLU A 545 -6.32 -34.14 5.07
N GLU A 546 -7.35 -33.42 4.59
CA GLU A 546 -7.94 -33.65 3.26
C GLU A 546 -6.95 -33.38 2.12
N LEU A 547 -6.21 -32.27 2.18
CA LEU A 547 -5.35 -31.83 1.07
C LEU A 547 -4.08 -32.67 0.93
N LEU A 548 -3.59 -33.26 2.04
CA LEU A 548 -2.39 -34.09 2.07
C LEU A 548 -2.66 -35.58 1.85
N GLU A 549 -3.92 -36.00 1.67
CA GLU A 549 -4.25 -37.34 1.13
C GLU A 549 -3.52 -37.61 -0.18
N ASN A 550 -3.30 -36.56 -0.98
CA ASN A 550 -2.42 -36.60 -2.14
C ASN A 550 -0.99 -36.18 -1.74
N PRO A 551 -0.01 -37.10 -1.70
CA PRO A 551 1.35 -36.79 -1.26
C PRO A 551 2.10 -35.82 -2.17
N GLU A 552 1.66 -35.67 -3.43
CA GLU A 552 2.23 -34.70 -4.37
C GLU A 552 1.67 -33.29 -4.19
N CYS A 553 0.65 -33.11 -3.33
CA CYS A 553 0.07 -31.82 -3.07
C CYS A 553 1.06 -30.94 -2.29
N LYS A 554 1.42 -29.81 -2.89
CA LYS A 554 2.26 -28.78 -2.28
C LYS A 554 1.39 -27.55 -1.97
N ILE A 555 1.53 -27.04 -0.75
CA ILE A 555 0.66 -26.02 -0.17
C ILE A 555 1.51 -24.84 0.30
N ILE A 556 1.11 -23.61 -0.03
CA ILE A 556 1.72 -22.40 0.49
C ILE A 556 0.79 -21.81 1.55
N VAL A 557 1.30 -21.53 2.74
CA VAL A 557 0.54 -20.89 3.82
C VAL A 557 1.12 -19.51 4.08
N PHE A 558 0.30 -18.47 3.90
CA PHE A 558 0.65 -17.08 4.14
C PHE A 558 0.05 -16.56 5.44
N SER A 559 0.85 -15.77 6.16
CA SER A 559 0.36 -14.90 7.24
C SER A 559 1.14 -13.57 7.30
N GLU A 560 0.49 -12.47 7.68
CA GLU A 560 1.17 -11.22 8.04
C GLU A 560 2.00 -11.37 9.34
N TRP A 561 1.65 -12.32 10.22
CA TRP A 561 2.23 -12.45 11.56
C TRP A 561 3.15 -13.66 11.68
N GLU A 562 4.45 -13.42 11.90
CA GLU A 562 5.43 -14.50 12.11
C GLU A 562 5.06 -15.39 13.30
N ARG A 563 4.46 -14.84 14.37
CA ARG A 563 3.99 -15.61 15.53
C ARG A 563 2.90 -16.63 15.18
N MET A 564 2.01 -16.30 14.25
CA MET A 564 0.97 -17.23 13.77
C MET A 564 1.61 -18.41 13.04
N LEU A 565 2.60 -18.13 12.18
CA LEU A 565 3.38 -19.18 11.52
C LEU A 565 4.19 -20.02 12.52
N THR A 566 4.73 -19.42 13.58
CA THR A 566 5.45 -20.15 14.63
C THR A 566 4.54 -21.16 15.32
N LEU A 567 3.33 -20.74 15.66
CA LEU A 567 2.33 -21.63 16.27
C LEU A 567 1.97 -22.78 15.32
N LEU A 568 1.73 -22.49 14.04
CA LEU A 568 1.52 -23.53 13.03
C LEU A 568 2.72 -24.48 12.91
N ALA A 569 3.94 -23.95 12.88
CA ALA A 569 5.16 -24.78 12.81
C ALA A 569 5.32 -25.72 14.02
N GLU A 570 4.93 -25.29 15.22
CA GLU A 570 4.90 -26.15 16.41
C GLU A 570 3.92 -27.32 16.23
N ARG A 571 2.74 -27.05 15.66
CA ARG A 571 1.72 -28.09 15.42
C ARG A 571 2.11 -29.05 14.28
N LEU A 572 2.65 -28.53 13.18
CA LEU A 572 3.15 -29.36 12.07
C LEU A 572 4.27 -30.30 12.52
N LYS A 573 5.18 -29.85 13.40
CA LYS A 573 6.22 -30.72 13.99
C LYS A 573 5.62 -31.87 14.79
N LYS A 574 4.58 -31.60 15.58
CA LYS A 574 3.88 -32.64 16.36
C LYS A 574 3.17 -33.64 15.45
N ALA A 575 2.60 -33.17 14.34
CA ALA A 575 1.97 -34.01 13.32
C ALA A 575 2.97 -34.73 12.39
N GLY A 576 4.27 -34.44 12.49
CA GLY A 576 5.30 -35.03 11.63
C GLY A 576 5.28 -34.52 10.18
N ILE A 577 4.64 -33.38 9.91
CA ILE A 577 4.48 -32.83 8.55
C ILE A 577 5.69 -31.97 8.20
N GLY A 578 6.34 -32.28 7.07
CA GLY A 578 7.48 -31.53 6.57
C GLY A 578 7.10 -30.16 5.98
N TYR A 579 7.81 -29.12 6.39
CA TYR A 579 7.59 -27.76 5.92
C TYR A 579 8.90 -26.99 5.70
N ALA A 580 8.84 -25.99 4.82
CA ALA A 580 9.87 -25.00 4.58
C ALA A 580 9.48 -23.66 5.21
N TRP A 581 10.47 -22.90 5.71
CA TRP A 581 10.25 -21.67 6.48
C TRP A 581 10.82 -20.42 5.79
N HIS A 582 9.96 -19.47 5.43
CA HIS A 582 10.35 -18.25 4.72
C HIS A 582 9.79 -16.97 5.36
N THR A 583 10.52 -16.42 6.34
CA THR A 583 10.16 -15.17 7.01
C THR A 583 11.26 -14.11 6.89
N GLY A 584 10.96 -12.89 7.34
CA GLY A 584 11.87 -11.74 7.28
C GLY A 584 13.18 -11.97 8.03
N SER A 585 13.16 -12.78 9.08
CA SER A 585 14.29 -13.13 9.95
C SER A 585 15.30 -14.09 9.28
N VAL A 586 14.92 -14.78 8.20
CA VAL A 586 15.77 -15.76 7.52
C VAL A 586 16.83 -15.06 6.65
N THR A 587 18.09 -15.50 6.74
CA THR A 587 19.19 -14.97 5.92
C THR A 587 19.00 -15.32 4.43
N GLN A 588 19.54 -14.50 3.52
CA GLN A 588 19.40 -14.71 2.07
C GLN A 588 19.87 -16.08 1.59
N LYS A 589 20.96 -16.61 2.16
CA LYS A 589 21.47 -17.95 1.79
C LYS A 589 20.47 -19.04 2.20
N ARG A 590 20.00 -19.01 3.45
CA ARG A 590 19.06 -20.00 3.99
C ARG A 590 17.69 -19.92 3.31
N ARG A 591 17.22 -18.72 2.95
CA ARG A 591 15.98 -18.56 2.15
C ARG A 591 16.01 -19.38 0.87
N ARG A 592 17.16 -19.49 0.22
CA ARG A 592 17.31 -20.27 -1.02
C ARG A 592 17.24 -21.77 -0.76
N GLU A 593 17.87 -22.22 0.31
CA GLU A 593 17.85 -23.62 0.75
C GLU A 593 16.40 -24.07 1.04
N GLU A 594 15.61 -23.24 1.74
CA GLU A 594 14.19 -23.51 2.05
C GLU A 594 13.31 -23.56 0.78
N ILE A 595 13.54 -22.66 -0.19
CA ILE A 595 12.82 -22.68 -1.47
C ILE A 595 13.16 -23.95 -2.27
N ASN A 596 14.43 -24.33 -2.33
CA ASN A 596 14.86 -25.53 -3.03
C ASN A 596 14.30 -26.78 -2.35
N ARG A 597 14.31 -26.83 -1.02
CA ARG A 597 13.71 -27.91 -0.23
C ARG A 597 12.24 -28.09 -0.60
N PHE A 598 11.44 -27.03 -0.55
CA PHE A 598 10.02 -27.11 -0.94
C PHE A 598 9.79 -27.60 -2.38
N LYS A 599 10.67 -27.22 -3.31
CA LYS A 599 10.57 -27.61 -4.73
C LYS A 599 11.02 -29.05 -5.02
N GLN A 600 12.01 -29.55 -4.30
CA GLN A 600 12.72 -30.78 -4.64
C GLN A 600 12.46 -31.93 -3.67
N ASP A 601 12.20 -31.63 -2.40
CA ASP A 601 11.97 -32.63 -1.34
C ASP A 601 10.50 -33.08 -1.36
N PRO A 602 10.20 -34.35 -1.70
CA PRO A 602 8.84 -34.87 -1.69
C PRO A 602 8.19 -34.76 -0.30
N ALA A 603 8.95 -34.96 0.78
CA ALA A 603 8.47 -34.94 2.16
C ALA A 603 8.16 -33.52 2.68
N CYS A 604 8.54 -32.47 1.94
CA CYS A 604 8.28 -31.08 2.31
C CYS A 604 7.01 -30.56 1.61
N ASN A 605 5.82 -30.85 2.14
CA ASN A 605 4.56 -30.48 1.49
C ASN A 605 4.14 -29.02 1.70
N LEU A 606 4.61 -28.38 2.78
CA LEU A 606 4.18 -27.01 3.13
C LEU A 606 5.30 -25.97 2.95
N PHE A 607 4.91 -24.77 2.54
CA PHE A 607 5.77 -23.57 2.52
C PHE A 607 5.14 -22.48 3.39
N LEU A 608 5.72 -22.23 4.56
CA LEU A 608 5.24 -21.22 5.51
C LEU A 608 5.92 -19.88 5.22
N ALA A 609 5.13 -18.85 4.94
CA ALA A 609 5.66 -17.60 4.44
C ALA A 609 4.96 -16.36 4.99
N THR A 610 5.74 -15.31 5.29
CA THR A 610 5.16 -13.98 5.52
C THR A 610 5.02 -13.19 4.22
N ASP A 611 4.40 -12.01 4.29
CA ASP A 611 4.36 -11.02 3.20
C ASP A 611 5.73 -10.72 2.58
N SER A 612 6.83 -10.98 3.29
CA SER A 612 8.19 -10.87 2.74
C SER A 612 8.46 -11.78 1.54
N ALA A 613 7.69 -12.87 1.41
CA ALA A 613 7.74 -13.84 0.31
C ALA A 613 6.73 -13.55 -0.81
N ALA A 614 5.77 -12.63 -0.58
CA ALA A 614 4.71 -12.32 -1.54
C ALA A 614 5.25 -11.64 -2.82
N THR A 615 6.49 -11.12 -2.79
CA THR A 615 7.13 -10.46 -3.93
C THR A 615 8.16 -11.36 -4.62
N GLY A 616 8.08 -11.41 -5.96
CA GLY A 616 8.91 -12.15 -6.93
C GLY A 616 9.46 -13.58 -6.68
N LEU A 617 8.99 -14.37 -5.71
CA LEU A 617 9.25 -15.82 -5.70
C LEU A 617 8.44 -16.59 -6.76
N ASN A 618 9.03 -17.63 -7.37
CA ASN A 618 8.33 -18.59 -8.24
C ASN A 618 8.07 -19.93 -7.51
N LEU A 619 6.82 -20.20 -7.14
CA LEU A 619 6.38 -21.37 -6.37
C LEU A 619 5.27 -22.16 -7.07
N GLN A 620 5.32 -22.24 -8.41
CA GLN A 620 4.38 -23.00 -9.26
C GLN A 620 4.25 -24.49 -8.93
N VAL A 621 5.17 -25.03 -8.14
CA VAL A 621 5.06 -26.40 -7.63
C VAL A 621 3.85 -26.55 -6.69
N ALA A 622 3.38 -25.46 -6.09
CA ALA A 622 2.21 -25.45 -5.24
C ALA A 622 0.90 -25.44 -6.03
N ARG A 623 -0.06 -26.26 -5.56
CA ARG A 623 -1.43 -26.34 -6.09
C ARG A 623 -2.43 -25.58 -5.21
N VAL A 624 -2.09 -25.37 -3.94
CA VAL A 624 -2.97 -24.71 -2.96
C VAL A 624 -2.27 -23.52 -2.34
N VAL A 625 -2.98 -22.40 -2.22
CA VAL A 625 -2.55 -21.21 -1.48
C VAL A 625 -3.54 -20.98 -0.35
N VAL A 626 -3.07 -21.05 0.90
CA VAL A 626 -3.84 -20.75 2.10
C VAL A 626 -3.43 -19.40 2.65
N ASN A 627 -4.39 -18.50 2.85
CA ASN A 627 -4.21 -17.25 3.57
C ASN A 627 -4.82 -17.41 4.97
N LEU A 628 -3.97 -17.38 6.01
CA LEU A 628 -4.43 -17.38 7.41
C LEU A 628 -5.08 -16.05 7.78
N ASP A 629 -4.58 -14.96 7.21
CA ASP A 629 -5.10 -13.60 7.36
C ASP A 629 -5.24 -12.92 6.00
N LEU A 630 -6.18 -11.98 5.92
CA LEU A 630 -6.38 -11.17 4.72
C LEU A 630 -5.66 -9.81 4.83
N PRO A 631 -4.80 -9.46 3.86
CA PRO A 631 -4.18 -8.14 3.84
C PRO A 631 -5.21 -7.09 3.43
N TRP A 632 -5.08 -5.89 4.00
CA TRP A 632 -5.90 -4.72 3.66
C TRP A 632 -5.86 -4.27 2.20
N ASN A 633 -4.75 -4.58 1.52
CA ASN A 633 -4.53 -4.15 0.16
C ASN A 633 -4.83 -5.32 -0.78
N PRO A 634 -5.85 -5.24 -1.66
CA PRO A 634 -6.16 -6.28 -2.64
C PRO A 634 -4.94 -6.70 -3.47
N ALA A 635 -4.10 -5.72 -3.82
CA ALA A 635 -2.87 -5.98 -4.56
C ALA A 635 -2.00 -7.01 -3.84
N LYS A 636 -1.81 -6.89 -2.52
CA LYS A 636 -1.01 -7.82 -1.71
C LYS A 636 -1.56 -9.24 -1.75
N LEU A 637 -2.89 -9.40 -1.63
CA LEU A 637 -3.55 -10.70 -1.70
C LEU A 637 -3.31 -11.35 -3.08
N GLU A 638 -3.49 -10.59 -4.15
CA GLU A 638 -3.18 -11.07 -5.51
C GLU A 638 -1.69 -11.38 -5.68
N GLN A 639 -0.77 -10.65 -5.02
CA GLN A 639 0.66 -11.01 -5.05
C GLN A 639 0.92 -12.38 -4.42
N ARG A 640 0.24 -12.72 -3.32
CA ARG A 640 0.32 -14.02 -2.64
C ARG A 640 -0.22 -15.14 -3.54
N ILE A 641 -1.43 -14.97 -4.08
CA ILE A 641 -2.07 -15.95 -4.99
C ILE A 641 -1.21 -16.18 -6.23
N ALA A 642 -0.71 -15.09 -6.81
CA ALA A 642 0.18 -15.12 -7.95
C ALA A 642 1.55 -15.73 -7.65
N ARG A 643 1.84 -16.33 -6.48
CA ARG A 643 3.05 -17.16 -6.26
C ARG A 643 2.89 -18.56 -6.85
N ALA A 644 1.70 -19.13 -6.73
CA ALA A 644 1.34 -20.45 -7.24
C ALA A 644 0.58 -20.35 -8.57
N TRP A 645 -0.39 -19.42 -8.65
CA TRP A 645 -1.19 -19.20 -9.85
C TRP A 645 -0.45 -18.31 -10.85
N ARG A 646 0.33 -18.94 -11.73
CA ARG A 646 1.18 -18.28 -12.73
C ARG A 646 1.22 -19.09 -14.02
N LYS A 647 1.60 -18.43 -15.12
CA LYS A 647 1.80 -19.09 -16.42
C LYS A 647 2.78 -20.27 -16.37
N HIS A 648 2.41 -21.41 -16.98
CA HIS A 648 3.06 -22.75 -16.88
C HIS A 648 2.67 -23.59 -15.67
N GLN A 649 1.78 -23.09 -14.81
CA GLN A 649 1.08 -23.95 -13.89
C GLN A 649 0.21 -24.92 -14.70
N LYS A 650 0.36 -26.23 -14.48
CA LYS A 650 -0.35 -27.28 -15.21
C LYS A 650 -1.63 -27.72 -14.51
N HIS A 651 -1.82 -27.33 -13.25
CA HIS A 651 -2.94 -27.74 -12.43
C HIS A 651 -3.79 -26.54 -12.02
N PRO A 652 -5.11 -26.71 -11.86
CA PRO A 652 -5.95 -25.68 -11.24
C PRO A 652 -5.39 -25.28 -9.86
N VAL A 653 -5.42 -23.99 -9.54
CA VAL A 653 -4.94 -23.48 -8.25
C VAL A 653 -6.12 -23.18 -7.34
N ARG A 654 -6.15 -23.83 -6.18
CA ARG A 654 -7.14 -23.60 -5.13
C ARG A 654 -6.62 -22.56 -4.14
N VAL A 655 -7.34 -21.45 -4.01
CA VAL A 655 -7.07 -20.42 -3.01
C VAL A 655 -8.04 -20.61 -1.85
N ILE A 656 -7.50 -20.72 -0.64
CA ILE A 656 -8.25 -20.90 0.60
C ILE A 656 -7.99 -19.67 1.47
N ASN A 657 -9.03 -18.94 1.82
CA ASN A 657 -8.94 -17.83 2.75
C ASN A 657 -9.63 -18.22 4.05
N LEU A 658 -8.90 -18.21 5.17
CA LEU A 658 -9.50 -18.37 6.50
C LEU A 658 -9.87 -16.99 7.03
N VAL A 659 -11.14 -16.81 7.39
CA VAL A 659 -11.69 -15.51 7.75
C VAL A 659 -12.50 -15.64 9.03
N SER A 660 -12.24 -14.78 10.02
CA SER A 660 -12.89 -14.89 11.32
C SER A 660 -14.29 -14.30 11.37
N GLU A 661 -15.25 -15.06 11.88
CA GLU A 661 -16.66 -14.69 11.84
C GLU A 661 -17.01 -13.43 12.62
N ASN A 662 -17.88 -12.61 12.01
CA ASN A 662 -18.40 -11.36 12.58
C ASN A 662 -17.27 -10.36 12.96
N THR A 663 -16.11 -10.46 12.31
CA THR A 663 -14.98 -9.57 12.55
C THR A 663 -14.74 -8.57 11.44
N LEU A 664 -13.74 -7.71 11.66
CA LEU A 664 -13.14 -6.83 10.68
C LEU A 664 -12.74 -7.57 9.39
N GLU A 665 -12.21 -8.80 9.48
CA GLU A 665 -11.78 -9.56 8.30
C GLU A 665 -12.96 -10.02 7.44
N HIS A 666 -14.08 -10.40 8.08
CA HIS A 666 -15.32 -10.70 7.38
C HIS A 666 -15.80 -9.50 6.57
N ARG A 667 -15.79 -8.31 7.18
CA ARG A 667 -16.18 -7.06 6.52
C ARG A 667 -15.22 -6.67 5.40
N MET A 668 -13.93 -6.99 5.57
CA MET A 668 -12.92 -6.73 4.55
C MET A 668 -13.14 -7.52 3.25
N LEU A 669 -13.80 -8.68 3.26
CA LEU A 669 -14.07 -9.44 2.03
C LEU A 669 -14.91 -8.64 1.03
N GLU A 670 -15.90 -7.89 1.50
CA GLU A 670 -16.75 -7.04 0.65
C GLU A 670 -15.95 -5.86 0.10
N VAL A 671 -15.14 -5.22 0.95
CA VAL A 671 -14.24 -4.12 0.54
C VAL A 671 -13.22 -4.58 -0.50
N LEU A 672 -12.65 -5.78 -0.33
CA LEU A 672 -11.71 -6.38 -1.29
C LEU A 672 -12.39 -6.72 -2.63
N ARG A 673 -13.68 -7.04 -2.62
CA ARG A 673 -14.49 -7.28 -3.83
C ARG A 673 -14.89 -5.98 -4.54
N HIS A 674 -15.02 -4.86 -3.82
CA HIS A 674 -15.68 -3.64 -4.33
C HIS A 674 -14.80 -2.45 -4.73
N LYS A 675 -13.47 -2.55 -4.81
CA LYS A 675 -12.64 -1.41 -5.27
C LYS A 675 -11.51 -1.79 -6.22
N THR A 676 -11.74 -1.62 -7.52
CA THR A 676 -10.67 -1.42 -8.53
C THR A 676 -10.98 -0.32 -9.55
N ASP A 677 -12.05 0.45 -9.36
CA ASP A 677 -12.58 1.44 -10.31
C ASP A 677 -11.55 2.50 -10.74
N LEU A 678 -10.67 2.94 -9.84
CA LEU A 678 -9.67 3.95 -10.16
C LEU A 678 -8.57 3.40 -11.09
N ALA A 679 -8.12 2.18 -10.86
CA ALA A 679 -7.12 1.54 -11.72
C ALA A 679 -7.70 1.31 -13.12
N ASP A 680 -8.97 0.96 -13.17
CA ASP A 680 -9.67 0.62 -14.41
C ASP A 680 -9.99 1.90 -15.21
N ALA A 681 -10.44 2.97 -14.55
CA ALA A 681 -10.68 4.26 -15.17
C ALA A 681 -9.41 4.93 -15.72
N VAL A 682 -8.30 4.89 -14.97
CA VAL A 682 -7.07 5.62 -15.32
C VAL A 682 -6.21 4.85 -16.32
N VAL A 683 -6.15 3.53 -16.18
CA VAL A 683 -5.17 2.72 -16.91
C VAL A 683 -5.82 1.96 -18.06
N ASP A 684 -7.07 1.51 -17.90
CA ASP A 684 -7.79 0.75 -18.92
C ASP A 684 -8.78 1.64 -19.70
N GLY A 685 -9.06 2.85 -19.20
CA GLY A 685 -9.98 3.80 -19.85
C GLY A 685 -11.43 3.33 -19.83
N VAL A 686 -11.81 2.51 -18.84
CA VAL A 686 -13.15 1.92 -18.69
C VAL A 686 -13.87 2.60 -17.50
N GLY A 687 -15.10 3.08 -17.71
CA GLY A 687 -15.95 3.69 -16.66
C GLY A 687 -16.45 5.11 -16.97
N ASP A 688 -17.18 5.74 -16.05
CA ASP A 688 -17.61 7.15 -16.19
C ASP A 688 -16.45 8.09 -15.80
N ILE A 689 -15.56 8.34 -16.77
CA ILE A 689 -14.17 8.83 -16.60
C ILE A 689 -14.06 10.34 -16.28
N ARG A 690 -15.18 11.08 -16.30
CA ARG A 690 -15.15 12.55 -16.34
C ARG A 690 -14.90 13.22 -14.99
N ALA A 691 -15.33 12.61 -13.89
CA ALA A 691 -15.01 13.07 -12.54
C ALA A 691 -15.23 11.93 -11.52
N MET A 692 -14.19 11.58 -10.78
CA MET A 692 -14.32 10.72 -9.60
C MET A 692 -14.11 11.58 -8.35
N SER A 693 -15.08 11.56 -7.45
CA SER A 693 -14.90 12.17 -6.13
C SER A 693 -13.89 11.34 -5.34
N ILE A 694 -12.91 12.01 -4.75
CA ILE A 694 -12.06 11.38 -3.75
C ILE A 694 -12.62 11.87 -2.43
N SER A 695 -12.97 10.94 -1.57
CA SER A 695 -13.13 11.28 -0.17
C SER A 695 -11.71 11.62 0.36
N THR A 696 -11.23 12.86 0.26
CA THR A 696 -9.84 13.16 0.65
C THR A 696 -9.64 13.24 2.16
N GLY A 697 -8.52 12.67 2.61
CA GLY A 697 -8.05 12.79 3.99
C GLY A 697 -9.02 12.17 4.99
N ARG A 698 -9.81 13.03 5.65
CA ARG A 698 -10.83 12.61 6.61
C ARG A 698 -11.99 11.89 5.94
N GLY A 699 -12.37 12.28 4.72
CA GLY A 699 -13.46 11.62 3.97
C GLY A 699 -13.20 10.14 3.74
N ALA A 700 -12.11 9.77 3.05
CA ALA A 700 -11.78 8.36 2.75
C ALA A 700 -11.43 7.59 3.99
N PHE A 701 -10.85 8.27 4.97
CA PHE A 701 -10.60 7.67 6.25
C PHE A 701 -11.92 7.30 6.92
N MET A 702 -12.92 8.20 6.92
CA MET A 702 -14.24 7.94 7.47
C MET A 702 -15.01 6.90 6.64
N GLU A 703 -14.99 6.99 5.31
CA GLU A 703 -15.63 6.02 4.43
C GLU A 703 -15.05 4.63 4.64
N ARG A 704 -13.71 4.48 4.69
CA ARG A 704 -13.09 3.19 5.04
C ARG A 704 -13.45 2.77 6.45
N LEU A 705 -13.43 3.69 7.42
CA LEU A 705 -13.78 3.37 8.80
C LEU A 705 -15.25 2.94 8.90
N ASP A 706 -16.14 3.49 8.09
CA ASP A 706 -17.54 3.13 8.00
C ASP A 706 -17.73 1.80 7.23
N ASP A 707 -16.97 1.53 6.16
CA ASP A 707 -16.91 0.21 5.51
C ASP A 707 -16.47 -0.89 6.51
N LEU A 708 -15.64 -0.51 7.49
CA LEU A 708 -15.06 -1.43 8.48
C LEU A 708 -15.83 -1.52 9.80
N LEU A 709 -16.64 -0.52 10.13
CA LEU A 709 -17.41 -0.43 11.38
C LEU A 709 -18.92 -0.39 11.15
N GLY A 710 -19.36 -0.36 9.90
CA GLY A 710 -20.75 -0.43 9.51
C GLY A 710 -21.36 -1.76 9.91
N GLU A 711 -22.67 -1.75 10.13
CA GLU A 711 -23.43 -2.96 10.37
C GLU A 711 -23.41 -3.82 9.10
N SER A 712 -22.65 -4.93 9.12
CA SER A 712 -22.74 -5.92 8.05
C SER A 712 -24.08 -6.65 8.15
N LYS A 713 -24.90 -6.58 7.11
CA LYS A 713 -25.91 -7.61 6.91
C LYS A 713 -25.16 -8.88 6.51
N PRO A 714 -25.28 -10.01 7.24
CA PRO A 714 -24.55 -11.22 6.90
C PRO A 714 -24.85 -11.64 5.44
N PRO A 715 -23.86 -12.22 4.72
CA PRO A 715 -24.08 -12.72 3.37
C PRO A 715 -25.21 -13.75 3.41
N ARG A 716 -26.32 -13.42 2.75
CA ARG A 716 -27.56 -14.19 2.84
C ARG A 716 -27.37 -15.53 2.12
N SER A 717 -27.53 -16.63 2.85
CA SER A 717 -27.57 -17.95 2.23
C SER A 717 -28.72 -18.02 1.20
N PRO A 718 -28.66 -18.87 0.17
CA PRO A 718 -29.79 -19.08 -0.74
C PRO A 718 -31.10 -19.37 0.01
N VAL A 719 -31.03 -20.17 1.09
CA VAL A 719 -32.16 -20.46 1.98
C VAL A 719 -32.70 -19.19 2.68
N GLN A 720 -31.80 -18.30 3.16
CA GLN A 720 -32.20 -17.01 3.74
C GLN A 720 -32.83 -16.07 2.71
N ARG A 721 -32.34 -16.05 1.48
CA ARG A 721 -32.92 -15.23 0.40
C ARG A 721 -34.32 -15.70 0.04
N VAL A 722 -34.55 -17.01 -0.03
CA VAL A 722 -35.89 -17.58 -0.25
C VAL A 722 -36.83 -17.20 0.90
N ALA A 723 -36.44 -17.44 2.15
CA ALA A 723 -37.28 -17.13 3.31
C ALA A 723 -37.65 -15.64 3.43
N GLU A 724 -36.71 -14.73 3.19
CA GLU A 724 -36.93 -13.27 3.28
C GLU A 724 -37.70 -12.69 2.07
N SER A 725 -37.76 -13.42 0.95
CA SER A 725 -38.49 -13.00 -0.25
C SER A 725 -39.97 -13.38 -0.24
N LEU A 726 -40.41 -14.10 0.80
CA LEU A 726 -41.81 -14.46 0.96
C LEU A 726 -42.64 -13.26 1.41
N PRO A 727 -43.89 -13.14 0.94
CA PRO A 727 -44.85 -12.19 1.50
C PRO A 727 -45.00 -12.34 3.02
N PRO A 728 -45.28 -11.28 3.78
CA PRO A 728 -45.41 -11.35 5.25
C PRO A 728 -46.42 -12.39 5.73
N GLU A 729 -47.54 -12.50 5.02
CA GLU A 729 -48.60 -13.49 5.24
C GLU A 729 -48.12 -14.95 5.14
N HIS A 730 -47.18 -15.23 4.23
CA HIS A 730 -46.61 -16.55 3.98
C HIS A 730 -45.37 -16.82 4.84
N SER A 731 -44.58 -15.78 5.14
CA SER A 731 -43.49 -15.84 6.11
C SER A 731 -44.00 -16.17 7.51
N ASP A 732 -45.27 -15.85 7.82
CA ASP A 732 -45.81 -16.13 9.13
C ASP A 732 -46.14 -17.61 9.37
N ASN A 733 -46.54 -18.32 8.31
CA ASN A 733 -46.83 -19.76 8.34
C ASN A 733 -45.56 -20.63 8.20
N LEU A 734 -44.41 -20.05 7.83
CA LEU A 734 -43.13 -20.74 7.70
C LEU A 734 -42.38 -20.77 9.04
N GLU A 735 -42.32 -21.95 9.67
CA GLU A 735 -41.63 -22.18 10.95
C GLU A 735 -40.13 -22.43 10.75
N ARG A 736 -39.79 -23.18 9.70
CA ARG A 736 -38.42 -23.59 9.41
C ARG A 736 -38.19 -23.83 7.92
N LEU A 737 -37.00 -23.52 7.44
CA LEU A 737 -36.56 -23.82 6.08
C LEU A 737 -35.13 -24.37 6.13
N GLU A 738 -34.89 -25.58 5.63
CA GLU A 738 -33.58 -26.24 5.63
C GLU A 738 -33.23 -26.77 4.25
N GLN A 739 -31.99 -26.56 3.79
CA GLN A 739 -31.47 -27.22 2.59
C GLN A 739 -30.60 -28.42 2.97
N ARG A 740 -30.90 -29.60 2.41
CA ARG A 740 -30.15 -30.85 2.57
C ARG A 740 -29.89 -31.43 1.19
N GLY A 741 -28.64 -31.34 0.73
CA GLY A 741 -28.31 -31.79 -0.63
C GLY A 741 -29.04 -31.01 -1.71
N ASP A 742 -29.85 -31.74 -2.47
CA ASP A 742 -30.69 -31.24 -3.55
C ASP A 742 -32.16 -31.10 -3.13
N THR A 743 -32.46 -31.22 -1.83
CA THR A 743 -33.82 -31.06 -1.27
C THR A 743 -33.88 -29.84 -0.36
N LEU A 744 -34.94 -29.03 -0.50
CA LEU A 744 -35.28 -27.93 0.38
C LEU A 744 -36.51 -28.30 1.21
N LEU A 745 -36.33 -28.48 2.51
CA LEU A 745 -37.37 -28.86 3.46
C LEU A 745 -37.98 -27.60 4.09
N ALA A 746 -39.26 -27.35 3.85
CA ALA A 746 -40.03 -26.29 4.47
C ALA A 746 -40.97 -26.88 5.54
N VAL A 747 -40.81 -26.47 6.79
CA VAL A 747 -41.72 -26.82 7.89
C VAL A 747 -42.69 -25.67 8.11
N VAL A 748 -43.97 -25.99 8.03
CA VAL A 748 -45.06 -25.01 8.12
C VAL A 748 -46.02 -25.36 9.25
N GLU A 749 -46.72 -24.34 9.77
CA GLU A 749 -47.73 -24.54 10.81
C GLU A 749 -48.98 -25.24 10.25
N THR A 750 -49.41 -24.82 9.06
CA THR A 750 -50.48 -25.46 8.28
C THR A 750 -50.07 -25.61 6.81
N PRO A 751 -50.24 -26.78 6.17
CA PRO A 751 -49.98 -26.94 4.75
C PRO A 751 -50.90 -26.02 3.93
N ASP A 752 -50.30 -25.15 3.12
CA ASP A 752 -51.01 -24.19 2.27
C ASP A 752 -50.45 -24.29 0.83
N GLU A 753 -51.34 -24.53 -0.14
CA GLU A 753 -50.98 -24.66 -1.55
C GLU A 753 -50.41 -23.36 -2.13
N LYS A 754 -50.86 -22.19 -1.65
CA LYS A 754 -50.36 -20.88 -2.11
C LYS A 754 -48.94 -20.63 -1.63
N LEU A 755 -48.65 -20.98 -0.37
CA LEU A 755 -47.30 -20.92 0.19
C LEU A 755 -46.33 -21.86 -0.55
N ALA A 756 -46.82 -23.04 -0.96
CA ALA A 756 -46.03 -24.00 -1.75
C ALA A 756 -45.65 -23.45 -3.12
N GLU A 757 -46.59 -22.80 -3.81
CA GLU A 757 -46.38 -22.20 -5.13
C GLU A 757 -45.41 -21.01 -5.06
N ASP A 758 -45.59 -20.12 -4.07
CA ASP A 758 -44.68 -19.01 -3.80
C ASP A 758 -43.27 -19.49 -3.47
N LEU A 759 -43.12 -20.50 -2.60
CA LEU A 759 -41.82 -21.09 -2.27
C LEU A 759 -41.14 -21.66 -3.52
N LYS A 760 -41.88 -22.39 -4.37
CA LYS A 760 -41.33 -22.91 -5.64
C LYS A 760 -40.85 -21.79 -6.55
N GLN A 761 -41.63 -20.72 -6.69
CA GLN A 761 -41.25 -19.57 -7.51
C GLN A 761 -39.99 -18.88 -6.95
N ARG A 762 -39.93 -18.65 -5.63
CA ARG A 762 -38.76 -18.03 -4.98
C ARG A 762 -37.51 -18.90 -5.05
N VAL A 763 -37.66 -20.22 -5.00
CA VAL A 763 -36.55 -21.16 -5.23
C VAL A 763 -36.05 -21.06 -6.67
N GLN A 764 -36.94 -21.02 -7.67
CA GLN A 764 -36.53 -20.83 -9.07
C GLN A 764 -35.81 -19.48 -9.29
N ASP A 765 -36.32 -18.40 -8.69
CA ASP A 765 -35.70 -17.07 -8.79
C ASP A 765 -34.31 -16.99 -8.11
N THR A 766 -34.08 -17.79 -7.07
CA THR A 766 -32.89 -17.66 -6.19
C THR A 766 -31.72 -18.57 -6.59
N TYR A 767 -31.98 -19.68 -7.28
CA TYR A 767 -30.99 -20.69 -7.69
C TYR A 767 -30.72 -20.64 -9.21
N PRO A 768 -29.63 -20.03 -9.69
CA PRO A 768 -29.39 -19.79 -11.12
C PRO A 768 -28.85 -21.00 -11.94
N GLN A 769 -29.02 -22.24 -11.49
CA GLN A 769 -28.49 -23.44 -12.19
C GLN A 769 -29.61 -24.27 -12.85
N ASP A 770 -29.26 -25.09 -13.84
CA ASP A 770 -30.17 -25.93 -14.66
C ASP A 770 -31.07 -26.90 -13.87
N THR A 771 -30.81 -27.12 -12.57
CA THR A 771 -31.64 -27.93 -11.66
C THR A 771 -31.76 -27.28 -10.27
N PRO A 772 -32.88 -26.62 -9.93
CA PRO A 772 -33.15 -26.13 -8.58
C PRO A 772 -33.41 -27.29 -7.60
N PRO A 773 -33.21 -27.08 -6.28
CA PRO A 773 -33.50 -28.11 -5.28
C PRO A 773 -35.00 -28.43 -5.21
N GLU A 774 -35.33 -29.71 -5.00
CA GLU A 774 -36.70 -30.20 -4.86
C GLU A 774 -37.30 -29.71 -3.53
N LEU A 775 -38.48 -29.09 -3.58
CA LEU A 775 -39.16 -28.56 -2.41
C LEU A 775 -40.04 -29.63 -1.76
N GLU A 776 -39.74 -29.99 -0.51
CA GLU A 776 -40.60 -30.83 0.33
C GLU A 776 -41.21 -29.99 1.46
N MET A 777 -42.52 -30.12 1.68
CA MET A 777 -43.23 -29.43 2.76
C MET A 777 -43.70 -30.43 3.80
N LEU A 778 -43.43 -30.12 5.07
CA LEU A 778 -43.90 -30.88 6.21
C LEU A 778 -44.68 -29.98 7.16
N ASP A 779 -45.73 -30.52 7.76
CA ASP A 779 -46.32 -29.87 8.93
C ASP A 779 -45.42 -30.04 10.17
N ARG A 780 -45.63 -29.17 11.16
CA ARG A 780 -44.88 -29.18 12.41
C ARG A 780 -44.98 -30.51 13.16
N ALA A 781 -46.15 -31.15 13.16
CA ALA A 781 -46.39 -32.39 13.89
C ALA A 781 -45.58 -33.57 13.30
N THR A 782 -45.51 -33.65 11.98
CA THR A 782 -44.77 -34.66 11.22
C THR A 782 -43.27 -34.43 11.37
N TYR A 783 -42.82 -33.18 11.30
CA TYR A 783 -41.42 -32.85 11.55
C TYR A 783 -40.97 -33.24 12.96
N ASP A 784 -41.77 -32.92 13.98
CA ASP A 784 -41.49 -33.29 15.38
C ASP A 784 -41.47 -34.81 15.58
N ALA A 785 -42.36 -35.54 14.91
CA ALA A 785 -42.36 -37.01 14.93
C ALA A 785 -41.08 -37.59 14.30
N LEU A 786 -40.64 -37.06 13.15
CA LEU A 786 -39.38 -37.45 12.52
C LEU A 786 -38.18 -37.16 13.42
N GLN A 787 -38.13 -35.99 14.06
CA GLN A 787 -37.06 -35.64 15.00
C GLN A 787 -37.00 -36.59 16.21
N ARG A 788 -38.15 -37.03 16.73
CA ARG A 788 -38.20 -38.03 17.82
C ARG A 788 -37.65 -39.39 17.36
N LEU A 789 -37.97 -39.81 16.14
CA LEU A 789 -37.46 -41.06 15.57
C LEU A 789 -35.94 -40.99 15.31
N ILE A 790 -35.43 -39.84 14.89
CA ILE A 790 -33.98 -39.60 14.72
C ILE A 790 -33.27 -39.64 16.07
N LYS A 791 -33.83 -38.96 17.08
CA LYS A 791 -33.27 -38.94 18.44
C LYS A 791 -33.30 -40.32 19.10
N ALA A 792 -34.28 -41.15 18.75
CA ALA A 792 -34.36 -42.56 19.15
C ALA A 792 -33.45 -43.47 18.31
N GLY A 793 -32.75 -42.95 17.29
CA GLY A 793 -31.83 -43.70 16.44
C GLY A 793 -32.51 -44.63 15.43
N VAL A 794 -33.82 -44.50 15.23
CA VAL A 794 -34.63 -45.38 14.35
C VAL A 794 -34.42 -45.02 12.87
N ILE A 795 -34.20 -43.74 12.57
CA ILE A 795 -33.93 -43.22 11.22
C ILE A 795 -32.80 -42.19 11.29
N GLN A 796 -32.10 -41.97 10.18
CA GLN A 796 -31.07 -40.93 10.05
C GLN A 796 -31.25 -40.20 8.72
N PHE A 797 -30.94 -38.90 8.69
CA PHE A 797 -30.88 -38.16 7.44
C PHE A 797 -29.63 -38.54 6.65
N ALA A 798 -29.78 -38.82 5.35
CA ALA A 798 -28.68 -39.22 4.49
C ALA A 798 -27.66 -38.10 4.23
N GLN A 799 -28.05 -36.82 4.37
CA GLN A 799 -27.21 -35.67 4.08
C GLN A 799 -27.24 -34.58 5.16
N PRO A 800 -26.12 -33.87 5.38
CA PRO A 800 -26.03 -32.77 6.34
C PRO A 800 -26.75 -31.49 5.83
N VAL A 801 -27.10 -30.60 6.76
CA VAL A 801 -27.76 -29.33 6.47
C VAL A 801 -26.75 -28.34 5.88
N LYS A 802 -27.00 -27.85 4.66
CA LYS A 802 -26.18 -26.82 3.98
C LYS A 802 -26.59 -25.39 4.36
N GLY A 803 -27.82 -25.19 4.86
CA GLY A 803 -28.31 -23.91 5.36
C GLY A 803 -29.68 -24.05 6.02
N GLN A 804 -29.97 -23.21 7.03
CA GLN A 804 -31.23 -23.24 7.78
C GLN A 804 -31.73 -21.83 8.18
N VAL A 805 -33.05 -21.68 8.28
CA VAL A 805 -33.76 -20.53 8.88
C VAL A 805 -34.85 -21.09 9.80
N ALA A 806 -34.98 -20.58 11.03
CA ALA A 806 -35.99 -21.02 11.99
C ALA A 806 -36.52 -19.84 12.82
N LYS A 807 -37.84 -19.79 13.05
CA LYS A 807 -38.50 -18.71 13.81
C LYS A 807 -38.13 -18.65 15.30
N THR A 808 -37.68 -19.75 15.92
CA THR A 808 -37.70 -19.93 17.39
C THR A 808 -36.37 -19.89 18.15
N GLN A 809 -35.23 -19.50 17.56
CA GLN A 809 -33.94 -19.52 18.29
C GLN A 809 -33.44 -18.19 18.89
N HIS A 810 -34.10 -17.05 18.67
CA HIS A 810 -33.54 -15.76 19.10
C HIS A 810 -33.79 -15.34 20.57
N ALA A 811 -34.73 -15.96 21.28
CA ALA A 811 -35.06 -15.56 22.66
C ALA A 811 -34.30 -16.36 23.74
N GLU A 812 -34.25 -17.70 23.60
CA GLU A 812 -33.58 -18.57 24.56
C GLU A 812 -32.06 -18.40 24.54
N ASP A 813 -31.44 -18.29 23.35
CA ASP A 813 -30.01 -18.02 23.21
C ASP A 813 -29.61 -16.66 23.78
N ARG A 814 -30.49 -15.66 23.73
CA ARG A 814 -30.21 -14.34 24.29
C ARG A 814 -30.23 -14.36 25.81
N ALA A 815 -31.20 -15.06 26.41
CA ALA A 815 -31.29 -15.22 27.86
C ALA A 815 -30.13 -16.07 28.41
N GLU A 816 -29.77 -17.15 27.73
CA GLU A 816 -28.62 -18.00 28.05
C GLU A 816 -27.29 -17.22 27.93
N ARG A 817 -27.11 -16.43 26.85
CA ARG A 817 -25.94 -15.54 26.66
C ARG A 817 -25.89 -14.43 27.71
N GLU A 818 -27.01 -13.82 28.07
CA GLU A 818 -27.05 -12.79 29.13
C GLU A 818 -26.74 -13.39 30.51
N ARG A 819 -27.23 -14.61 30.80
CA ARG A 819 -26.91 -15.35 32.04
C ARG A 819 -25.42 -15.69 32.11
N ARG A 820 -24.84 -16.24 31.04
CA ARG A 820 -23.39 -16.53 30.95
C ARG A 820 -22.55 -15.26 31.06
N ARG A 821 -22.96 -14.17 30.41
CA ARG A 821 -22.29 -12.86 30.50
C ARG A 821 -22.31 -12.30 31.93
N ARG A 822 -23.40 -12.46 32.67
CA ARG A 822 -23.48 -12.06 34.09
C ARG A 822 -22.56 -12.92 34.96
N GLN A 823 -22.56 -14.24 34.77
CA GLN A 823 -21.67 -15.15 35.51
C GLN A 823 -20.17 -14.85 35.26
N ASN A 824 -19.78 -14.60 34.00
CA ASN A 824 -18.39 -14.25 33.67
C ASN A 824 -17.94 -12.93 34.31
N LYS A 825 -18.83 -11.93 34.39
CA LYS A 825 -18.54 -10.66 35.08
C LYS A 825 -18.36 -10.83 36.59
N ILE A 826 -19.16 -11.69 37.22
CA ILE A 826 -19.04 -12.02 38.65
C ILE A 826 -17.69 -12.71 38.89
N ARG A 827 -17.36 -13.72 38.08
CA ARG A 827 -16.10 -14.47 38.17
C ARG A 827 -14.87 -13.56 38.07
N ALA A 828 -14.82 -12.67 37.07
CA ALA A 828 -13.71 -11.73 36.90
C ALA A 828 -13.53 -10.81 38.12
N ARG A 829 -14.62 -10.36 38.75
CA ARG A 829 -14.56 -9.53 39.97
C ARG A 829 -14.08 -10.30 41.19
N VAL A 830 -14.45 -11.58 41.31
CA VAL A 830 -13.98 -12.48 42.36
C VAL A 830 -12.48 -12.76 42.21
N GLU A 831 -12.00 -13.04 41.00
CA GLU A 831 -10.58 -13.29 40.72
C GLU A 831 -9.70 -12.06 41.08
N VAL A 832 -10.15 -10.85 40.72
CA VAL A 832 -9.47 -9.61 41.13
C VAL A 832 -9.47 -9.46 42.65
N ALA A 833 -10.57 -9.78 43.33
CA ALA A 833 -10.64 -9.70 44.78
C ALA A 833 -9.68 -10.69 45.47
N GLU A 834 -9.56 -11.91 44.97
CA GLU A 834 -8.64 -12.93 45.49
C GLU A 834 -7.17 -12.54 45.30
N GLU A 835 -6.82 -11.93 44.17
CA GLU A 835 -5.47 -11.39 43.93
C GLU A 835 -5.14 -10.28 44.94
N LYS A 836 -6.06 -9.33 45.12
CA LYS A 836 -5.90 -8.22 46.07
C LYS A 836 -5.87 -8.67 47.52
N GLN A 837 -6.65 -9.70 47.88
CA GLN A 837 -6.61 -10.34 49.19
C GLN A 837 -5.26 -11.02 49.45
N ARG A 838 -4.72 -11.75 48.45
CA ARG A 838 -3.37 -12.36 48.55
C ARG A 838 -2.28 -11.30 48.73
N MET A 839 -2.38 -10.19 48.00
CA MET A 839 -1.46 -9.06 48.15
C MET A 839 -1.55 -8.40 49.54
N SER A 840 -2.75 -8.23 50.08
CA SER A 840 -2.96 -7.75 51.45
C SER A 840 -2.35 -8.69 52.49
N GLN A 841 -2.52 -10.02 52.32
CA GLN A 841 -1.94 -11.03 53.20
C GLN A 841 -0.41 -10.97 53.21
N LEU A 842 0.21 -10.93 52.02
CA LEU A 842 1.68 -10.85 51.90
C LEU A 842 2.26 -9.59 52.56
N LEU A 843 1.57 -8.45 52.44
CA LEU A 843 2.00 -7.21 53.08
C LEU A 843 1.88 -7.28 54.60
N ALA A 844 0.78 -7.86 55.11
CA ALA A 844 0.59 -8.04 56.55
C ALA A 844 1.62 -9.01 57.15
N ASP A 845 1.91 -10.13 56.47
CA ASP A 845 2.91 -11.10 56.90
C ASP A 845 4.33 -10.52 56.85
N GLY A 846 4.56 -9.54 55.98
CA GLY A 846 5.81 -8.77 55.88
C GLY A 846 5.95 -7.62 56.88
N GLY A 847 4.99 -7.43 57.80
CA GLY A 847 5.01 -6.36 58.79
C GLY A 847 4.49 -5.00 58.30
N PHE A 848 3.98 -4.91 57.06
CA PHE A 848 3.44 -3.69 56.45
C PHE A 848 1.92 -3.60 56.64
N ILE A 849 1.48 -3.48 57.89
CA ILE A 849 0.06 -3.58 58.27
C ILE A 849 -0.79 -2.45 57.66
N ARG A 850 -0.26 -1.22 57.58
CA ARG A 850 -1.02 -0.08 57.02
C ARG A 850 -1.16 -0.18 55.51
N GLU A 851 -0.11 -0.61 54.83
CA GLU A 851 -0.07 -0.83 53.39
C GLU A 851 -1.00 -1.98 52.97
N ALA A 852 -1.17 -2.99 53.85
CA ALA A 852 -2.08 -4.11 53.63
C ALA A 852 -3.56 -3.69 53.55
N LEU A 853 -3.98 -2.55 54.12
CA LEU A 853 -5.37 -2.07 54.10
C LEU A 853 -5.82 -1.59 52.71
N ALA A 854 -4.90 -1.09 51.87
CA ALA A 854 -5.26 -0.58 50.54
C ALA A 854 -5.70 -1.70 49.57
N PRO A 855 -4.93 -2.79 49.39
CA PRO A 855 -5.40 -3.94 48.61
C PRO A 855 -6.66 -4.59 49.21
N LEU A 856 -6.83 -4.56 50.53
CA LEU A 856 -8.01 -5.10 51.19
C LEU A 856 -9.29 -4.31 50.85
N SER A 857 -9.19 -2.98 50.77
CA SER A 857 -10.25 -2.10 50.30
C SER A 857 -10.63 -2.38 48.83
N ASP A 858 -9.63 -2.57 47.96
CA ASP A 858 -9.85 -2.93 46.55
C ASP A 858 -10.53 -4.30 46.38
N ALA A 859 -10.15 -5.28 47.21
CA ALA A 859 -10.77 -6.60 47.24
C ALA A 859 -12.24 -6.51 47.63
N LEU A 860 -12.55 -5.75 48.69
CA LEU A 860 -13.90 -5.56 49.19
C LEU A 860 -14.80 -4.83 48.17
N ASN A 861 -14.27 -3.80 47.50
CA ASN A 861 -14.98 -3.08 46.43
C ASN A 861 -15.33 -4.01 45.26
N SER A 862 -14.39 -4.87 44.88
CA SER A 862 -14.57 -5.82 43.77
C SER A 862 -15.65 -6.86 44.12
N LEU A 863 -15.68 -7.37 45.35
CA LEU A 863 -16.70 -8.31 45.80
C LEU A 863 -18.09 -7.67 45.94
N LEU A 864 -18.18 -6.45 46.47
CA LEU A 864 -19.46 -5.73 46.53
C LEU A 864 -20.02 -5.44 45.13
N ALA A 865 -19.15 -5.18 44.15
CA ALA A 865 -19.56 -5.08 42.75
C ALA A 865 -20.03 -6.41 42.16
N ALA A 866 -19.41 -7.53 42.52
CA ALA A 866 -19.88 -8.86 42.15
C ALA A 866 -21.28 -9.14 42.74
N VAL A 867 -21.52 -8.79 44.00
CA VAL A 867 -22.84 -8.94 44.67
C VAL A 867 -23.89 -8.09 43.95
N ALA A 868 -23.58 -6.85 43.60
CA ALA A 868 -24.51 -5.98 42.87
C ALA A 868 -24.86 -6.55 41.49
N ILE A 869 -23.89 -7.13 40.77
CA ILE A 869 -24.13 -7.80 39.47
C ILE A 869 -25.02 -9.03 39.64
N GLN A 870 -24.82 -9.82 40.69
CA GLN A 870 -25.66 -10.99 41.00
C GLN A 870 -27.10 -10.60 41.33
N MET A 871 -27.29 -9.41 41.91
CA MET A 871 -28.60 -8.87 42.29
C MET A 871 -29.24 -7.95 41.23
N ASP A 872 -28.62 -7.82 40.06
CA ASP A 872 -29.04 -6.93 38.96
C ASP A 872 -29.20 -5.45 39.39
N GLN A 873 -28.38 -5.00 40.34
CA GLN A 873 -28.38 -3.63 40.84
C GLN A 873 -27.29 -2.79 40.17
N LYS A 874 -27.66 -1.58 39.73
CA LYS A 874 -26.71 -0.59 39.21
C LYS A 874 -26.08 0.18 40.36
N ILE A 875 -24.78 0.00 40.55
CA ILE A 875 -23.97 0.72 41.55
C ILE A 875 -22.83 1.50 40.87
N ALA A 876 -22.26 2.49 41.57
CA ALA A 876 -21.01 3.11 41.16
C ALA A 876 -19.82 2.16 41.37
N ASP A 877 -18.70 2.40 40.68
CA ASP A 877 -17.45 1.66 40.89
C ASP A 877 -16.32 2.65 41.24
N PRO A 878 -15.91 2.77 42.52
CA PRO A 878 -16.41 2.00 43.68
C PRO A 878 -17.79 2.47 44.19
N ALA A 879 -18.58 1.56 44.78
CA ALA A 879 -19.96 1.82 45.26
C ALA A 879 -20.01 2.93 46.32
N THR A 880 -20.97 3.85 46.31
CA THR A 880 -21.08 4.87 47.38
C THR A 880 -21.48 4.26 48.72
N ILE A 881 -21.20 4.94 49.85
CA ILE A 881 -21.56 4.42 51.20
C ILE A 881 -23.06 4.11 51.28
N SER A 882 -23.92 4.96 50.70
CA SER A 882 -25.36 4.71 50.62
C SER A 882 -25.70 3.45 49.82
N GLN A 883 -25.00 3.19 48.71
CA GLN A 883 -25.17 1.96 47.91
C GLN A 883 -24.68 0.71 48.66
N VAL A 884 -23.61 0.84 49.44
CA VAL A 884 -23.10 -0.25 50.29
C VAL A 884 -24.11 -0.62 51.37
N GLY A 885 -24.78 0.37 52.00
CA GLY A 885 -25.84 0.11 52.98
C GLY A 885 -27.06 -0.58 52.35
N ALA A 886 -27.43 -0.20 51.12
CA ALA A 886 -28.50 -0.87 50.39
C ALA A 886 -28.14 -2.33 50.04
N LEU A 887 -26.91 -2.58 49.59
CA LEU A 887 -26.41 -3.93 49.31
C LEU A 887 -26.32 -4.80 50.58
N GLN A 888 -25.91 -4.21 51.70
CA GLN A 888 -25.82 -4.90 52.99
C GLN A 888 -27.18 -5.45 53.42
N ALA A 889 -28.24 -4.63 53.33
CA ALA A 889 -29.60 -5.05 53.65
C ALA A 889 -30.11 -6.11 52.65
N ALA A 890 -29.86 -5.92 51.37
CA ALA A 890 -30.39 -6.79 50.31
C ALA A 890 -29.69 -8.16 50.22
N ALA A 891 -28.38 -8.21 50.52
CA ALA A 891 -27.56 -9.43 50.50
C ALA A 891 -27.39 -10.08 51.88
N ARG A 892 -28.01 -9.53 52.95
CA ARG A 892 -27.86 -9.99 54.35
C ARG A 892 -26.40 -10.08 54.80
N LEU A 893 -25.60 -9.09 54.42
CA LEU A 893 -24.19 -9.01 54.84
C LEU A 893 -24.08 -8.60 56.31
N PRO A 894 -22.96 -8.87 57.01
CA PRO A 894 -22.76 -8.50 58.41
C PRO A 894 -23.04 -7.01 58.67
N THR A 895 -23.59 -6.67 59.84
CA THR A 895 -23.91 -5.29 60.26
C THR A 895 -22.70 -4.35 60.20
N GLU A 896 -21.50 -4.90 60.33
CA GLU A 896 -20.20 -4.22 60.30
C GLU A 896 -19.70 -3.88 58.87
N THR A 897 -20.35 -4.39 57.82
CA THR A 897 -19.90 -4.18 56.42
C THR A 897 -19.79 -2.70 56.06
N LEU A 898 -20.79 -1.90 56.44
CA LEU A 898 -20.83 -0.47 56.16
C LEU A 898 -19.74 0.30 56.91
N SER A 899 -19.56 0.00 58.21
CA SER A 899 -18.56 0.66 59.05
C SER A 899 -17.14 0.34 58.58
N VAL A 900 -16.88 -0.92 58.23
CA VAL A 900 -15.58 -1.35 57.68
C VAL A 900 -15.25 -0.67 56.36
N VAL A 901 -16.21 -0.57 55.43
CA VAL A 901 -16.02 0.15 54.16
C VAL A 901 -15.74 1.63 54.38
N ALA A 902 -16.43 2.26 55.33
CA ALA A 902 -16.23 3.67 55.66
C ALA A 902 -14.81 3.91 56.22
N VAL A 903 -14.38 3.07 57.17
CA VAL A 903 -13.03 3.14 57.76
C VAL A 903 -11.94 2.96 56.70
N LEU A 904 -12.06 1.92 55.85
CA LEU A 904 -11.07 1.63 54.80
C LEU A 904 -10.95 2.70 53.72
N ARG A 905 -11.96 3.57 53.55
CA ARG A 905 -11.99 4.59 52.50
C ARG A 905 -11.69 5.99 53.00
N HIS A 906 -12.13 6.33 54.21
CA HIS A 906 -12.06 7.70 54.72
C HIS A 906 -11.09 7.89 55.88
N GLU A 907 -10.85 6.84 56.68
CA GLU A 907 -10.08 6.94 57.92
C GLU A 907 -8.78 6.12 57.88
N ARG A 908 -8.56 5.34 56.81
CA ARG A 908 -7.41 4.44 56.64
C ARG A 908 -6.06 5.10 56.92
N ASP A 909 -5.86 6.33 56.43
CA ASP A 909 -4.57 7.03 56.52
C ASP A 909 -4.37 7.71 57.90
N SER A 910 -5.42 7.76 58.74
CA SER A 910 -5.41 8.34 60.09
C SER A 910 -5.34 7.32 61.24
N LEU A 911 -5.38 6.01 60.93
CA LEU A 911 -5.32 4.95 61.94
C LEU A 911 -3.91 4.85 62.55
N ASP A 912 -3.85 4.66 63.87
CA ASP A 912 -2.64 4.23 64.56
C ASP A 912 -2.36 2.74 64.27
N GLU A 913 -1.22 2.22 64.74
CA GLU A 913 -0.81 0.84 64.43
C GLU A 913 -1.78 -0.19 65.01
N THR A 914 -2.28 0.05 66.22
CA THR A 914 -3.31 -0.77 66.88
C THR A 914 -4.64 -0.76 66.11
N GLY A 915 -5.09 0.42 65.68
CA GLY A 915 -6.31 0.58 64.88
C GLY A 915 -6.20 0.00 63.48
N ALA A 916 -5.00 -0.01 62.88
CA ALA A 916 -4.75 -0.66 61.59
C ALA A 916 -4.85 -2.20 61.69
N ILE A 917 -4.37 -2.79 62.79
CA ILE A 917 -4.51 -4.23 63.07
C ILE A 917 -6.00 -4.60 63.24
N GLU A 918 -6.74 -3.83 64.05
CA GLU A 918 -8.17 -4.06 64.28
C GLU A 918 -8.99 -3.91 62.98
N ALA A 919 -8.69 -2.90 62.16
CA ALA A 919 -9.33 -2.70 60.87
C ALA A 919 -9.04 -3.86 59.90
N LEU A 920 -7.83 -4.41 59.92
CA LEU A 920 -7.42 -5.52 59.06
C LEU A 920 -8.15 -6.83 59.44
N GLU A 921 -8.31 -7.12 60.73
CA GLU A 921 -9.05 -8.30 61.21
C GLU A 921 -10.54 -8.21 60.87
N LYS A 922 -11.19 -7.08 61.18
CA LYS A 922 -12.62 -6.87 60.85
C LYS A 922 -12.87 -6.94 59.35
N SER A 923 -11.98 -6.36 58.54
CA SER A 923 -12.08 -6.38 57.08
C SER A 923 -11.96 -7.79 56.51
N ARG A 924 -11.09 -8.66 57.05
CA ARG A 924 -11.01 -10.07 56.65
C ARG A 924 -12.30 -10.83 56.97
N GLY A 925 -12.91 -10.55 58.14
CA GLY A 925 -14.20 -11.11 58.53
C GLY A 925 -15.32 -10.75 57.56
N VAL A 926 -15.43 -9.47 57.21
CA VAL A 926 -16.42 -8.99 56.23
C VAL A 926 -16.16 -9.57 54.84
N LEU A 927 -14.91 -9.62 54.38
CA LEU A 927 -14.54 -10.15 53.07
C LEU A 927 -14.96 -11.63 52.92
N LYS A 928 -14.71 -12.45 53.95
CA LYS A 928 -15.14 -13.86 53.98
C LYS A 928 -16.66 -14.01 53.98
N ALA A 929 -17.39 -13.13 54.66
CA ALA A 929 -18.84 -13.13 54.68
C ALA A 929 -19.43 -12.74 53.31
N VAL A 930 -18.84 -11.74 52.62
CA VAL A 930 -19.26 -11.34 51.27
C VAL A 930 -18.99 -12.44 50.24
N GLN A 931 -17.82 -13.12 50.32
CA GLN A 931 -17.53 -14.30 49.50
C GLN A 931 -18.55 -15.43 49.75
N SER A 932 -18.89 -15.69 51.01
CA SER A 932 -19.88 -16.72 51.36
C SER A 932 -21.28 -16.39 50.82
N ALA A 933 -21.66 -15.11 50.83
CA ALA A 933 -22.94 -14.65 50.26
C ALA A 933 -23.02 -14.80 48.74
N LEU A 934 -21.89 -14.64 48.02
CA LEU A 934 -21.80 -14.90 46.58
C LEU A 934 -21.96 -16.39 46.28
N SER A 935 -21.30 -17.26 47.06
CA SER A 935 -21.33 -18.71 46.87
C SER A 935 -22.66 -19.37 47.27
N ALA A 936 -23.35 -18.87 48.31
CA ALA A 936 -24.62 -19.42 48.76
C ALA A 936 -25.81 -19.10 47.82
N ARG A 937 -25.60 -18.22 46.84
CA ARG A 937 -26.60 -17.79 45.83
C ARG A 937 -26.21 -18.22 44.40
N GLN A 938 -25.08 -18.90 44.22
CA GLN A 938 -24.75 -19.65 43.02
C GLN A 938 -25.39 -21.04 43.12
#